data_AF-A0A803YBE8-F1
#
_entry.id   AF-A0A803YBE8-F1
#
_cell.length_a   1.000
_cell.length_b   1.000
_cell.length_c   1.000
_cell.angle_alpha   90.00
_cell.angle_beta   90.00
_cell.angle_gamma   90.00
#
_symmetry.space_group_name_H-M   'P 1'
#
loop_
_entity.id
_entity.type
_entity.pdbx_description
1 polymer ?
#
loop_
_entity_poly.entity_id
_entity_poly.type
_entity_poly.pdbx_seq_one_letter_code
_entity_poly.pdbx_strand_id
1 'polypeptide(L)'
;MPAALGLLLPWLSLVGALQPGLEPPEFDPTEAGAVLFADAYNSTAEIVLFQSVSASWNYNTNLTTANAALQVEASLEEQNFTELWGKKAKELYGNMWSNFSDPQLKKIIGSIQTLGPSNLPLDKRQQYNTILSDMDKIYSTAKVCLDNGTCWDLEPGTDHIMASSRSYKKLLYAWEGWHNAAGNPLRAKYEEFVTLSNEAYQMDGFEDTGSYWRSWYDSTTFEDDLEHLYNQLEPLYLNLHAFVRRKLYDRYGPKYINLKGPIPAHLLGNMWAQQWNNIYDLMVPYPDKPNLDVTSTMVNQGWNATHMFRVSEEFFTSLGLLEMPPEFWDKSMLEKPADGREVVCHASAWDFYNRKDFRIKQCTTVTMEQLFTVHHEMGHVQYYLQYKDQPVSFRGGANPGFHEAIGDVMSLSVSTPSHLQKIGLLSSAVEDEESNINYLLKMALEKIAFLPFGYLIDQWRWNVFNGRTPPSRYNYDWWYLRTKYQGICAPVSRNESNFDPGAKYHIPGNTPYIRYFVSFILQFQFHKALCQAANHTGPLHTCDIYMSKEAGAKLREVLKAGSSKSWQEILFNLTGTDKMDAGALLEYFSPVTTWLQEQNNKTNEVLGWPEFDWRPPVPEGYPEGIDKIVDEAQAKEFLSEYNSTAEVVWNAYTEASWDYNTNITDHNRELEKNLAMSKHTIEYGMRARQFDPSDFQDETVTRILNKLSVLERAALPEDELMEYNTLLSEMETTYSVAKVCRENNTCHPLDPDLTDILATSRDYNELLFAWKGWRDASGAKIKDKYKRYVELSNKAAVLNGYTDNGAYWRSLYETPTFEEDLERLYLQLQPLYLNLHAYVRRALYNKYGAEHISLRGPIPAHLLGNMWAQSWSNIFDLVMPFPDATKVDATPAMKQQGWTPKMMFEESDRFFTSLGLIPMPQEFWDKSMIEKPADGREVVCHASAWDFYNRKDFRIKQCTVVNMDDLITVHHEMGHVQYFLQYMDQPISFRDGANPVTENEESDINYLMSIALDKIAFLPFGYLMDQWRWKVFDGRIKEDEYNQQWWNLRLKYQGLCSPVPRSEDDFDPGAKFHIPANVPYISPVGVRRDAMKLGFSKPWPEAMQLITGQPNMSAEALMSYFEPLMTWLVKENTKNGEVLGWPDYSWTPYAATELHAATDTTDFLGMSVGTKQATAGAWVLLALALVFLIVSIFLGVKLFSSRRKAFKSSSEMELK
;
A
#
# COMPACT_ATOMS: atom_id res chain seq x y z
N MET A 1 -9.53 -49.86 -14.07
CA MET A 1 -10.44 -50.98 -13.74
C MET A 1 -10.48 -51.12 -12.23
N PRO A 2 -11.68 -51.19 -11.62
CA PRO A 2 -12.30 -52.48 -11.39
C PRO A 2 -13.70 -52.61 -12.00
N ALA A 3 -14.16 -53.85 -12.06
CA ALA A 3 -15.27 -54.36 -12.86
C ALA A 3 -16.65 -54.01 -12.29
N ALA A 4 -17.40 -53.18 -13.02
CA ALA A 4 -18.85 -53.05 -12.91
C ALA A 4 -19.47 -52.50 -14.22
N LEU A 5 -18.89 -52.83 -15.38
CA LEU A 5 -19.19 -52.24 -16.70
C LEU A 5 -19.75 -53.26 -17.69
N GLY A 6 -20.57 -54.22 -17.20
CA GLY A 6 -20.94 -55.42 -17.96
C GLY A 6 -22.43 -55.66 -18.24
N LEU A 7 -23.38 -54.81 -17.79
CA LEU A 7 -24.81 -55.15 -17.85
C LEU A 7 -25.79 -54.01 -18.22
N LEU A 8 -25.35 -52.99 -18.97
CA LEU A 8 -26.25 -51.96 -19.56
C LEU A 8 -25.99 -51.76 -21.07
N LEU A 9 -25.75 -52.84 -21.81
CA LEU A 9 -25.48 -52.84 -23.26
C LEU A 9 -26.63 -53.44 -24.11
N PRO A 10 -27.90 -53.07 -23.88
CA PRO A 10 -28.83 -53.01 -25.01
C PRO A 10 -29.75 -51.78 -25.05
N TRP A 11 -29.37 -50.64 -24.46
CA TRP A 11 -30.15 -49.38 -24.53
C TRP A 11 -29.41 -48.22 -25.21
N LEU A 12 -28.27 -48.49 -25.89
CA LEU A 12 -27.48 -47.49 -26.62
C LEU A 12 -27.69 -47.54 -28.15
N SER A 13 -28.71 -48.25 -28.64
CA SER A 13 -28.98 -48.43 -30.08
C SER A 13 -30.31 -47.84 -30.55
N LEU A 14 -30.91 -46.90 -29.80
CA LEU A 14 -32.16 -46.22 -30.17
C LEU A 14 -32.04 -44.69 -30.27
N VAL A 15 -30.83 -44.13 -30.15
CA VAL A 15 -30.62 -42.69 -30.33
C VAL A 15 -30.56 -42.39 -31.82
N GLY A 16 -31.67 -41.91 -32.40
CA GLY A 16 -31.65 -41.35 -33.75
C GLY A 16 -32.95 -41.37 -34.57
N ALA A 17 -34.02 -42.03 -34.13
CA ALA A 17 -35.31 -41.99 -34.84
C ALA A 17 -36.27 -41.02 -34.16
N LEU A 18 -36.85 -40.08 -34.91
CA LEU A 18 -37.95 -39.23 -34.41
C LEU A 18 -39.10 -40.11 -33.91
N GLN A 19 -39.84 -39.62 -32.92
CA GLN A 19 -41.06 -40.31 -32.50
C GLN A 19 -42.03 -40.48 -33.69
N PRO A 20 -42.65 -41.66 -33.87
CA PRO A 20 -43.60 -41.90 -34.95
C PRO A 20 -44.72 -40.86 -34.96
N GLY A 21 -44.90 -40.16 -36.09
CA GLY A 21 -45.91 -39.10 -36.26
C GLY A 21 -45.37 -37.67 -36.26
N LEU A 22 -44.08 -37.47 -36.02
CA LEU A 22 -43.42 -36.15 -36.14
C LEU A 22 -42.69 -35.93 -37.48
N GLU A 23 -42.60 -36.97 -38.31
CA GLU A 23 -42.03 -36.91 -39.66
C GLU A 23 -42.99 -36.20 -40.65
N PRO A 24 -42.48 -35.48 -41.66
CA PRO A 24 -43.33 -34.86 -42.66
C PRO A 24 -44.05 -35.93 -43.51
N PRO A 25 -45.39 -35.90 -43.61
CA PRO A 25 -46.11 -36.78 -44.53
C PRO A 25 -45.89 -36.37 -45.99
N GLU A 26 -46.46 -37.12 -46.93
CA GLU A 26 -46.39 -36.77 -48.36
C GLU A 26 -47.32 -35.59 -48.68
N PHE A 27 -46.79 -34.60 -49.42
CA PHE A 27 -47.52 -33.41 -49.85
C PHE A 27 -47.27 -33.13 -51.34
N ASP A 28 -48.23 -32.47 -51.99
CA ASP A 28 -48.07 -32.07 -53.39
C ASP A 28 -47.08 -30.90 -53.53
N PRO A 29 -46.24 -30.88 -54.59
CA PRO A 29 -45.34 -29.77 -54.92
C PRO A 29 -46.11 -28.62 -55.58
N THR A 30 -47.09 -28.07 -54.86
CA THR A 30 -47.93 -26.94 -55.27
C THR A 30 -48.06 -25.94 -54.12
N GLU A 31 -48.49 -24.71 -54.40
CA GLU A 31 -48.75 -23.71 -53.34
C GLU A 31 -49.83 -24.19 -52.36
N ALA A 32 -50.89 -24.85 -52.83
CA ALA A 32 -51.91 -25.45 -51.95
C ALA A 32 -51.34 -26.58 -51.09
N GLY A 33 -50.43 -27.39 -51.63
CA GLY A 33 -49.70 -28.40 -50.86
C GLY A 33 -48.79 -27.76 -49.80
N ALA A 34 -48.14 -26.64 -50.13
CA ALA A 34 -47.28 -25.91 -49.20
C ALA A 34 -48.05 -25.32 -48.00
N VAL A 35 -49.32 -24.90 -48.18
CA VAL A 35 -50.20 -24.50 -47.06
C VAL A 35 -50.41 -25.66 -46.09
N LEU A 36 -50.78 -26.83 -46.60
CA LEU A 36 -50.98 -28.03 -45.78
C LEU A 36 -49.67 -28.47 -45.10
N PHE A 37 -48.55 -28.34 -45.79
CA PHE A 37 -47.22 -28.61 -45.25
C PHE A 37 -46.90 -27.67 -44.07
N ALA A 38 -47.14 -26.37 -44.23
CA ALA A 38 -46.89 -25.38 -43.19
C ALA A 38 -47.79 -25.61 -41.95
N ASP A 39 -49.07 -25.94 -42.14
CA ASP A 39 -49.98 -26.27 -41.05
C ASP A 39 -49.54 -27.52 -40.27
N ALA A 40 -49.14 -28.56 -40.99
CA ALA A 40 -48.64 -29.78 -40.37
C ALA A 40 -47.33 -29.53 -39.62
N TYR A 41 -46.38 -28.80 -40.22
CA TYR A 41 -45.14 -28.38 -39.57
C TYR A 41 -45.42 -27.62 -38.29
N ASN A 42 -46.35 -26.65 -38.33
CA ASN A 42 -46.70 -25.86 -37.16
C ASN A 42 -47.17 -26.73 -35.99
N SER A 43 -48.03 -27.73 -36.25
CA SER A 43 -48.55 -28.62 -35.21
C SER A 43 -47.50 -29.54 -34.58
N THR A 44 -46.55 -30.03 -35.38
CA THR A 44 -45.49 -30.94 -34.90
C THR A 44 -44.31 -30.18 -34.30
N ALA A 45 -43.98 -29.02 -34.83
CA ALA A 45 -42.90 -28.16 -34.32
C ALA A 45 -43.19 -27.65 -32.90
N GLU A 46 -44.43 -27.32 -32.56
CA GLU A 46 -44.78 -26.93 -31.17
C GLU A 46 -44.44 -28.03 -30.14
N ILE A 47 -44.58 -29.30 -30.52
CA ILE A 47 -44.27 -30.44 -29.65
C ILE A 47 -42.75 -30.56 -29.46
N VAL A 48 -42.01 -30.54 -30.56
CA VAL A 48 -40.54 -30.72 -30.56
C VAL A 48 -39.84 -29.55 -29.87
N LEU A 49 -40.24 -28.31 -30.20
CA LEU A 49 -39.70 -27.11 -29.56
C LEU A 49 -40.01 -27.08 -28.07
N PHE A 50 -41.22 -27.46 -27.65
CA PHE A 50 -41.57 -27.55 -26.23
C PHE A 50 -40.64 -28.51 -25.47
N GLN A 51 -40.33 -29.67 -26.04
CA GLN A 51 -39.42 -30.66 -25.45
C GLN A 51 -37.98 -30.12 -25.34
N SER A 52 -37.45 -29.55 -26.44
CA SER A 52 -36.12 -28.94 -26.48
C SER A 52 -35.96 -27.79 -25.49
N VAL A 53 -36.91 -26.85 -25.48
CA VAL A 53 -36.92 -25.71 -24.56
C VAL A 53 -37.07 -26.17 -23.11
N SER A 54 -37.88 -27.20 -22.84
CA SER A 54 -38.02 -27.78 -21.50
C SER A 54 -36.72 -28.42 -21.00
N ALA A 55 -36.00 -29.16 -21.85
CA ALA A 55 -34.71 -29.73 -21.49
C ALA A 55 -33.67 -28.64 -21.22
N SER A 56 -33.63 -27.60 -22.07
CA SER A 56 -32.75 -26.44 -21.89
C SER A 56 -33.07 -25.65 -20.62
N TRP A 57 -34.34 -25.45 -20.29
CA TRP A 57 -34.75 -24.82 -19.03
C TRP A 57 -34.25 -25.60 -17.81
N ASN A 58 -34.42 -26.93 -17.81
CA ASN A 58 -33.98 -27.79 -16.71
C ASN A 58 -32.45 -27.74 -16.53
N TYR A 59 -31.70 -27.67 -17.63
CA TYR A 59 -30.25 -27.48 -17.56
C TYR A 59 -29.87 -26.10 -17.01
N ASN A 60 -30.42 -25.02 -17.58
CA ASN A 60 -30.09 -23.65 -17.18
C ASN A 60 -30.48 -23.30 -15.73
N THR A 61 -31.48 -23.99 -15.17
CA THR A 61 -31.94 -23.82 -13.78
C THR A 61 -31.38 -24.89 -12.83
N ASN A 62 -30.58 -25.82 -13.33
CA ASN A 62 -29.88 -26.85 -12.56
C ASN A 62 -28.76 -27.49 -13.40
N LEU A 63 -27.56 -26.90 -13.34
CA LEU A 63 -26.39 -27.30 -14.13
C LEU A 63 -25.84 -28.65 -13.61
N THR A 64 -26.19 -29.74 -14.28
CA THR A 64 -25.67 -31.09 -13.97
C THR A 64 -25.30 -31.83 -15.25
N THR A 65 -24.38 -32.79 -15.16
CA THR A 65 -24.02 -33.65 -16.31
C THR A 65 -25.23 -34.41 -16.86
N ALA A 66 -26.17 -34.81 -15.99
CA ALA A 66 -27.40 -35.49 -16.41
C ALA A 66 -28.31 -34.56 -17.21
N ASN A 67 -28.54 -33.32 -16.74
CA ASN A 67 -29.35 -32.35 -17.47
C ASN A 67 -28.68 -31.90 -18.77
N ALA A 68 -27.35 -31.78 -18.80
CA ALA A 68 -26.61 -31.48 -20.03
C ALA A 68 -26.82 -32.58 -21.09
N ALA A 69 -26.75 -33.85 -20.69
CA ALA A 69 -26.99 -34.97 -21.60
C ALA A 69 -28.44 -34.97 -22.15
N LEU A 70 -29.43 -34.69 -21.29
CA LEU A 70 -30.83 -34.55 -21.71
C LEU A 70 -31.06 -33.36 -22.65
N GLN A 71 -30.38 -32.24 -22.41
CA GLN A 71 -30.41 -31.08 -23.30
C GLN A 71 -29.84 -31.43 -24.68
N VAL A 72 -28.67 -32.07 -24.72
CA VAL A 72 -28.04 -32.50 -25.99
C VAL A 72 -28.93 -33.50 -26.72
N GLU A 73 -29.54 -34.46 -26.02
CA GLU A 73 -30.47 -35.42 -26.61
C GLU A 73 -31.70 -34.72 -27.24
N ALA A 74 -32.31 -33.78 -26.52
CA ALA A 74 -33.45 -33.02 -27.04
C ALA A 74 -33.06 -32.11 -28.22
N SER A 75 -31.87 -31.47 -28.18
CA SER A 75 -31.34 -30.71 -29.32
C SER A 75 -31.09 -31.59 -30.55
N LEU A 76 -30.65 -32.84 -30.37
CA LEU A 76 -30.48 -33.78 -31.50
C LEU A 76 -31.83 -34.18 -32.11
N GLU A 77 -32.86 -34.39 -31.29
CA GLU A 77 -34.22 -34.66 -31.77
C GLU A 77 -34.79 -33.47 -32.56
N GLU A 78 -34.60 -32.24 -32.06
CA GLU A 78 -34.97 -31.00 -32.76
C GLU A 78 -34.20 -30.82 -34.09
N GLN A 79 -32.91 -31.11 -34.11
CA GLN A 79 -32.10 -31.04 -35.34
C GLN A 79 -32.51 -32.08 -36.36
N ASN A 80 -32.85 -33.30 -35.94
CA ASN A 80 -33.39 -34.32 -36.84
C ASN A 80 -34.76 -33.90 -37.40
N PHE A 81 -35.62 -33.31 -36.58
CA PHE A 81 -36.89 -32.75 -37.03
C PHE A 81 -36.67 -31.66 -38.07
N THR A 82 -35.79 -30.70 -37.77
CA THR A 82 -35.43 -29.59 -38.66
C THR A 82 -34.83 -30.10 -39.98
N GLU A 83 -33.96 -31.11 -39.94
CA GLU A 83 -33.38 -31.73 -41.13
C GLU A 83 -34.47 -32.36 -42.01
N LEU A 84 -35.35 -33.20 -41.45
CA LEU A 84 -36.37 -33.91 -42.22
C LEU A 84 -37.35 -32.95 -42.89
N TRP A 85 -37.89 -32.01 -42.11
CA TRP A 85 -38.83 -31.01 -42.62
C TRP A 85 -38.15 -30.04 -43.59
N GLY A 86 -36.95 -29.57 -43.28
CA GLY A 86 -36.20 -28.67 -44.15
C GLY A 86 -35.77 -29.31 -45.47
N LYS A 87 -35.32 -30.57 -45.47
CA LYS A 87 -35.01 -31.31 -46.69
C LYS A 87 -36.26 -31.55 -47.54
N LYS A 88 -37.38 -31.95 -46.92
CA LYS A 88 -38.66 -32.14 -47.63
C LYS A 88 -39.17 -30.82 -48.22
N ALA A 89 -39.00 -29.70 -47.51
CA ALA A 89 -39.33 -28.37 -48.03
C ALA A 89 -38.44 -27.97 -49.22
N LYS A 90 -37.12 -28.21 -49.14
CA LYS A 90 -36.19 -27.99 -50.27
C LYS A 90 -36.55 -28.87 -51.48
N GLU A 91 -36.88 -30.14 -51.25
CA GLU A 91 -37.27 -31.12 -52.28
C GLU A 91 -38.55 -30.69 -53.02
N LEU A 92 -39.62 -30.38 -52.28
CA LEU A 92 -40.93 -30.09 -52.86
C LEU A 92 -41.05 -28.66 -53.38
N TYR A 93 -40.48 -27.68 -52.67
CA TYR A 93 -40.78 -26.26 -52.87
C TYR A 93 -39.57 -25.40 -53.24
N GLY A 94 -38.34 -25.93 -53.20
CA GLY A 94 -37.10 -25.15 -53.36
C GLY A 94 -37.03 -24.30 -54.63
N ASN A 95 -37.61 -24.77 -55.74
CA ASN A 95 -37.60 -24.05 -57.03
C ASN A 95 -38.81 -23.12 -57.25
N MET A 96 -39.79 -23.10 -56.34
CA MET A 96 -41.05 -22.38 -56.55
C MET A 96 -41.52 -21.51 -55.37
N TRP A 97 -40.99 -21.71 -54.17
CA TRP A 97 -41.48 -21.03 -52.96
C TRP A 97 -41.46 -19.51 -53.07
N SER A 98 -40.42 -18.94 -53.70
CA SER A 98 -40.28 -17.48 -53.89
C SER A 98 -41.37 -16.88 -54.79
N ASN A 99 -42.04 -17.70 -55.61
CA ASN A 99 -43.09 -17.31 -56.55
C ASN A 99 -44.51 -17.53 -56.04
N PHE A 100 -44.70 -18.01 -54.80
CA PHE A 100 -46.05 -18.16 -54.22
C PHE A 100 -46.83 -16.84 -54.24
N SER A 101 -48.16 -16.91 -54.24
CA SER A 101 -49.02 -15.72 -54.17
C SER A 101 -49.10 -15.17 -52.74
N ASP A 102 -49.07 -16.04 -51.74
CA ASP A 102 -49.14 -15.67 -50.31
C ASP A 102 -47.76 -15.28 -49.75
N PRO A 103 -47.53 -14.00 -49.38
CA PRO A 103 -46.26 -13.53 -48.80
C PRO A 103 -45.92 -14.19 -47.45
N GLN A 104 -46.92 -14.57 -46.65
CA GLN A 104 -46.68 -15.24 -45.38
C GLN A 104 -46.19 -16.66 -45.61
N LEU A 105 -46.84 -17.39 -46.52
CA LEU A 105 -46.41 -18.73 -46.91
C LEU A 105 -44.98 -18.73 -47.48
N LYS A 106 -44.59 -17.71 -48.26
CA LYS A 106 -43.19 -17.53 -48.71
C LYS A 106 -42.22 -17.49 -47.55
N LYS A 107 -42.50 -16.67 -46.54
CA LYS A 107 -41.62 -16.52 -45.38
C LYS A 107 -41.55 -17.81 -44.57
N ILE A 108 -42.67 -18.48 -44.35
CA ILE A 108 -42.71 -19.75 -43.60
C ILE A 108 -41.88 -20.81 -44.33
N ILE A 109 -42.15 -21.05 -45.61
CA ILE A 109 -41.46 -22.08 -46.40
C ILE A 109 -39.99 -21.71 -46.65
N GLY A 110 -39.67 -20.42 -46.80
CA GLY A 110 -38.29 -19.94 -46.84
C GLY A 110 -37.54 -20.23 -45.54
N SER A 111 -38.16 -19.95 -44.39
CA SER A 111 -37.57 -20.21 -43.07
C SER A 111 -37.36 -21.70 -42.79
N ILE A 112 -38.31 -22.57 -43.16
CA ILE A 112 -38.18 -24.03 -42.95
C ILE A 112 -37.05 -24.62 -43.80
N GLN A 113 -36.73 -24.01 -44.95
CA GLN A 113 -35.61 -24.43 -45.79
C GLN A 113 -34.23 -24.06 -45.22
N THR A 114 -34.12 -23.24 -44.17
CA THR A 114 -32.83 -22.98 -43.50
C THR A 114 -32.61 -24.00 -42.39
N LEU A 115 -31.65 -24.91 -42.57
CA LEU A 115 -31.41 -26.03 -41.65
C LEU A 115 -30.42 -25.67 -40.53
N GLY A 116 -29.51 -24.72 -40.79
CA GLY A 116 -28.44 -24.33 -39.89
C GLY A 116 -27.56 -25.53 -39.49
N PRO A 117 -27.24 -25.72 -38.18
CA PRO A 117 -26.47 -26.85 -37.69
C PRO A 117 -27.01 -28.23 -38.10
N SER A 118 -28.30 -28.33 -38.44
CA SER A 118 -28.93 -29.55 -38.93
C SER A 118 -28.43 -29.96 -40.33
N ASN A 119 -27.63 -29.15 -41.02
CA ASN A 119 -26.93 -29.57 -42.23
C ASN A 119 -25.74 -30.50 -41.96
N LEU A 120 -25.14 -30.41 -40.77
CA LEU A 120 -23.94 -31.17 -40.43
C LEU A 120 -24.25 -32.69 -40.35
N PRO A 121 -23.29 -33.57 -40.62
CA PRO A 121 -23.37 -34.99 -40.26
C PRO A 121 -23.58 -35.21 -38.76
N LEU A 122 -24.15 -36.35 -38.37
CA LEU A 122 -24.55 -36.63 -36.98
C LEU A 122 -23.40 -36.49 -35.96
N ASP A 123 -22.20 -36.96 -36.31
CA ASP A 123 -21.00 -36.84 -35.46
C ASP A 123 -20.59 -35.37 -35.26
N LYS A 124 -20.64 -34.57 -36.32
CA LYS A 124 -20.38 -33.12 -36.26
C LYS A 124 -21.48 -32.36 -35.53
N ARG A 125 -22.76 -32.76 -35.62
CA ARG A 125 -23.86 -32.18 -34.83
C ARG A 125 -23.67 -32.44 -33.34
N GLN A 126 -23.33 -33.67 -32.98
CA GLN A 126 -23.00 -34.03 -31.60
C GLN A 126 -21.83 -33.21 -31.06
N GLN A 127 -20.77 -33.04 -31.87
CA GLN A 127 -19.64 -32.18 -31.51
C GLN A 127 -20.07 -30.72 -31.34
N TYR A 128 -20.85 -30.16 -32.27
CA TYR A 128 -21.37 -28.79 -32.19
C TYR A 128 -22.17 -28.53 -30.91
N ASN A 129 -23.12 -29.42 -30.59
CA ASN A 129 -23.96 -29.30 -29.39
C ASN A 129 -23.14 -29.46 -28.09
N THR A 130 -22.16 -30.38 -28.09
CA THR A 130 -21.26 -30.58 -26.94
C THR A 130 -20.40 -29.36 -26.71
N ILE A 131 -19.84 -28.75 -27.76
CA ILE A 131 -19.03 -27.53 -27.66
C ILE A 131 -19.85 -26.38 -27.07
N LEU A 132 -21.08 -26.16 -27.54
CA LEU A 132 -21.97 -25.13 -26.97
C LEU A 132 -22.24 -25.37 -25.48
N SER A 133 -22.62 -26.60 -25.10
CA SER A 133 -22.86 -26.95 -23.70
C SER A 133 -21.62 -26.75 -22.82
N ASP A 134 -20.43 -27.12 -23.33
CA ASP A 134 -19.17 -26.93 -22.62
C ASP A 134 -18.82 -25.45 -22.46
N MET A 135 -19.02 -24.63 -23.50
CA MET A 135 -18.75 -23.20 -23.44
C MET A 135 -19.65 -22.50 -22.40
N ASP A 136 -20.95 -22.81 -22.40
CA ASP A 136 -21.90 -22.31 -21.40
C ASP A 136 -21.53 -22.72 -19.98
N LYS A 137 -21.11 -23.99 -19.80
CA LYS A 137 -20.67 -24.52 -18.50
C LYS A 137 -19.42 -23.82 -18.01
N ILE A 138 -18.39 -23.68 -18.86
CA ILE A 138 -17.13 -23.02 -18.51
C ILE A 138 -17.42 -21.59 -18.05
N TYR A 139 -18.23 -20.85 -18.81
CA TYR A 139 -18.59 -19.48 -18.46
C TYR A 139 -19.34 -19.40 -17.12
N SER A 140 -20.35 -20.24 -16.93
CA SER A 140 -21.26 -20.16 -15.77
C SER A 140 -20.65 -20.67 -14.46
N THR A 141 -19.60 -21.48 -14.54
CA THR A 141 -18.92 -22.09 -13.38
C THR A 141 -17.55 -21.50 -13.09
N ALA A 142 -17.07 -20.55 -13.92
CA ALA A 142 -15.80 -19.87 -13.69
C ALA A 142 -15.82 -19.08 -12.37
N LYS A 143 -14.68 -19.10 -11.67
CA LYS A 143 -14.49 -18.41 -10.39
C LYS A 143 -13.13 -17.74 -10.34
N VAL A 144 -13.03 -16.63 -9.61
CA VAL A 144 -11.77 -15.92 -9.33
C VAL A 144 -11.36 -16.24 -7.90
N CYS A 145 -10.22 -16.89 -7.69
CA CYS A 145 -9.79 -17.36 -6.38
C CYS A 145 -8.60 -16.58 -5.82
N LEU A 146 -8.71 -16.22 -4.53
CA LEU A 146 -7.66 -15.61 -3.71
C LEU A 146 -6.68 -16.66 -3.20
N ASP A 147 -5.46 -16.23 -2.83
CA ASP A 147 -4.41 -17.11 -2.28
C ASP A 147 -4.82 -17.83 -0.99
N ASN A 148 -5.77 -17.26 -0.23
CA ASN A 148 -6.32 -17.86 0.98
C ASN A 148 -7.35 -18.98 0.72
N GLY A 149 -7.65 -19.28 -0.55
CA GLY A 149 -8.60 -20.32 -0.97
C GLY A 149 -10.06 -19.86 -1.13
N THR A 150 -10.37 -18.59 -0.87
CA THR A 150 -11.71 -18.03 -1.11
C THR A 150 -11.90 -17.72 -2.58
N CYS A 151 -13.03 -18.11 -3.17
CA CYS A 151 -13.32 -17.84 -4.59
C CYS A 151 -14.59 -17.01 -4.78
N TRP A 152 -14.56 -16.10 -5.75
CA TRP A 152 -15.67 -15.25 -6.17
C TRP A 152 -16.28 -15.76 -7.47
N ASP A 153 -17.61 -15.95 -7.46
CA ASP A 153 -18.41 -16.14 -8.68
C ASP A 153 -18.47 -14.85 -9.51
N LEU A 154 -18.99 -14.91 -10.75
CA LEU A 154 -19.37 -13.70 -11.47
C LEU A 154 -20.43 -12.92 -10.69
N GLU A 155 -21.59 -13.55 -10.44
CA GLU A 155 -22.76 -12.95 -9.76
C GLU A 155 -23.12 -13.75 -8.49
N PRO A 156 -23.13 -13.13 -7.29
CA PRO A 156 -22.94 -11.69 -6.97
C PRO A 156 -21.49 -11.34 -6.53
N GLY A 157 -20.48 -12.10 -6.98
CA GLY A 157 -19.11 -11.98 -6.48
C GLY A 157 -18.34 -10.82 -7.12
N THR A 158 -17.75 -11.09 -8.28
CA THR A 158 -16.91 -10.12 -8.99
C THR A 158 -17.71 -8.96 -9.57
N ASP A 159 -18.96 -9.17 -10.01
CA ASP A 159 -19.85 -8.10 -10.48
C ASP A 159 -20.08 -7.02 -9.42
N HIS A 160 -20.32 -7.42 -8.17
CA HIS A 160 -20.49 -6.51 -7.05
C HIS A 160 -19.21 -5.74 -6.74
N ILE A 161 -18.04 -6.41 -6.79
CA ILE A 161 -16.74 -5.74 -6.64
C ILE A 161 -16.55 -4.70 -7.74
N MET A 162 -16.85 -5.04 -9.00
CA MET A 162 -16.74 -4.10 -10.13
C MET A 162 -17.70 -2.92 -9.98
N ALA A 163 -18.88 -3.13 -9.40
CA ALA A 163 -19.88 -2.08 -9.21
C ALA A 163 -19.56 -1.13 -8.05
N SER A 164 -19.11 -1.65 -6.90
CA SER A 164 -19.00 -0.87 -5.65
C SER A 164 -17.58 -0.52 -5.23
N SER A 165 -16.58 -1.31 -5.63
CA SER A 165 -15.19 -1.04 -5.24
C SER A 165 -14.68 0.22 -5.94
N ARG A 166 -13.83 0.95 -5.23
CA ARG A 166 -13.06 2.09 -5.76
C ARG A 166 -11.55 1.86 -5.63
N SER A 167 -11.15 0.62 -5.34
CA SER A 167 -9.74 0.21 -5.27
C SER A 167 -9.24 -0.26 -6.62
N TYR A 168 -8.27 0.46 -7.18
CA TYR A 168 -7.67 0.13 -8.47
C TYR A 168 -7.13 -1.31 -8.47
N LYS A 169 -6.33 -1.69 -7.45
CA LYS A 169 -5.77 -3.06 -7.31
C LYS A 169 -6.86 -4.13 -7.23
N LYS A 170 -7.91 -3.91 -6.43
CA LYS A 170 -8.99 -4.89 -6.24
C LYS A 170 -9.84 -5.05 -7.51
N LEU A 171 -10.15 -3.94 -8.17
CA LEU A 171 -10.86 -3.94 -9.47
C LEU A 171 -10.01 -4.63 -10.54
N LEU A 172 -8.70 -4.37 -10.58
CA LEU A 172 -7.78 -5.01 -11.51
C LEU A 172 -7.74 -6.53 -11.30
N TYR A 173 -7.65 -6.98 -10.05
CA TYR A 173 -7.65 -8.39 -9.69
C TYR A 173 -8.93 -9.11 -10.11
N ALA A 174 -10.10 -8.52 -9.81
CA ALA A 174 -11.38 -9.07 -10.24
C ALA A 174 -11.49 -9.14 -11.76
N TRP A 175 -11.09 -8.07 -12.46
CA TRP A 175 -11.16 -7.98 -13.92
C TRP A 175 -10.23 -8.97 -14.62
N GLU A 176 -8.95 -9.00 -14.22
CA GLU A 176 -7.93 -9.89 -14.79
C GLU A 176 -8.27 -11.36 -14.49
N GLY A 177 -8.63 -11.65 -13.23
CA GLY A 177 -9.03 -12.97 -12.78
C GLY A 177 -10.19 -13.52 -13.59
N TRP A 178 -11.25 -12.73 -13.79
CA TRP A 178 -12.42 -13.15 -14.57
C TRP A 178 -12.08 -13.41 -16.04
N HIS A 179 -11.38 -12.48 -16.68
CA HIS A 179 -11.01 -12.63 -18.10
C HIS A 179 -10.10 -13.85 -18.32
N ASN A 180 -9.22 -14.15 -17.36
CA ASN A 180 -8.37 -15.34 -17.43
C ASN A 180 -9.16 -16.63 -17.17
N ALA A 181 -9.99 -16.68 -16.13
CA ALA A 181 -10.71 -17.87 -15.70
C ALA A 181 -11.82 -18.27 -16.69
N ALA A 182 -12.59 -17.30 -17.18
CA ALA A 182 -13.68 -17.54 -18.13
C ALA A 182 -13.17 -17.60 -19.58
N GLY A 183 -12.33 -16.65 -19.99
CA GLY A 183 -11.93 -16.49 -21.39
C GLY A 183 -10.96 -17.55 -21.89
N ASN A 184 -9.82 -17.74 -21.22
CA ASN A 184 -8.74 -18.58 -21.74
C ASN A 184 -9.16 -20.03 -22.06
N PRO A 185 -9.95 -20.73 -21.21
CA PRO A 185 -10.38 -22.10 -21.50
C PRO A 185 -11.35 -22.21 -22.68
N LEU A 186 -12.06 -21.13 -23.04
CA LEU A 186 -13.03 -21.10 -24.14
C LEU A 186 -12.36 -21.02 -25.51
N ARG A 187 -11.11 -20.56 -25.58
CA ARG A 187 -10.45 -20.20 -26.85
C ARG A 187 -10.49 -21.33 -27.88
N ALA A 188 -9.96 -22.50 -27.55
CA ALA A 188 -9.88 -23.65 -28.47
C ALA A 188 -11.27 -24.13 -28.90
N LYS A 189 -12.23 -24.15 -27.97
CA LYS A 189 -13.62 -24.54 -28.24
C LYS A 189 -14.30 -23.56 -29.20
N TYR A 190 -14.04 -22.26 -29.06
CA TYR A 190 -14.61 -21.24 -29.92
C TYR A 190 -14.06 -21.33 -31.36
N GLU A 191 -12.77 -21.65 -31.52
CA GLU A 191 -12.16 -21.89 -32.85
C GLU A 191 -12.84 -23.07 -33.58
N GLU A 192 -13.09 -24.19 -32.87
CA GLU A 192 -13.82 -25.34 -33.42
C GLU A 192 -15.29 -25.00 -33.73
N PHE A 193 -15.95 -24.28 -32.83
CA PHE A 193 -17.34 -23.83 -33.00
C PHE A 193 -17.50 -22.97 -34.27
N VAL A 194 -16.61 -21.99 -34.50
CA VAL A 194 -16.66 -21.11 -35.68
C VAL A 194 -16.56 -21.93 -36.97
N THR A 195 -15.68 -22.94 -36.98
CA THR A 195 -15.48 -23.83 -38.14
C THR A 195 -16.75 -24.62 -38.45
N LEU A 196 -17.34 -25.28 -37.45
CA LEU A 196 -18.56 -26.09 -37.62
C LEU A 196 -19.77 -25.21 -37.97
N SER A 197 -19.89 -24.03 -37.35
CA SER A 197 -20.98 -23.09 -37.62
C SER A 197 -20.94 -22.60 -39.06
N ASN A 198 -19.77 -22.20 -39.57
CA ASN A 198 -19.62 -21.77 -40.95
C ASN A 198 -19.91 -22.91 -41.94
N GLU A 199 -19.40 -24.12 -41.69
CA GLU A 199 -19.71 -25.28 -42.53
C GLU A 199 -21.23 -25.51 -42.63
N ALA A 200 -21.95 -25.40 -41.52
CA ALA A 200 -23.38 -25.61 -41.45
C ALA A 200 -24.18 -24.59 -42.28
N TYR A 201 -23.86 -23.29 -42.16
CA TYR A 201 -24.59 -22.23 -42.86
C TYR A 201 -24.17 -22.05 -44.33
N GLN A 202 -22.95 -22.44 -44.69
CA GLN A 202 -22.53 -22.52 -46.10
C GLN A 202 -23.37 -23.52 -46.89
N MET A 203 -23.81 -24.61 -46.25
CA MET A 203 -24.73 -25.59 -46.86
C MET A 203 -26.15 -25.05 -47.08
N ASP A 204 -26.53 -23.95 -46.42
CA ASP A 204 -27.77 -23.20 -46.68
C ASP A 204 -27.59 -22.05 -47.68
N GLY A 205 -26.38 -21.85 -48.21
CA GLY A 205 -26.09 -20.84 -49.24
C GLY A 205 -25.66 -19.47 -48.70
N PHE A 206 -25.37 -19.35 -47.40
CA PHE A 206 -24.75 -18.14 -46.83
C PHE A 206 -23.23 -18.20 -46.94
N GLU A 207 -22.56 -17.04 -46.98
CA GLU A 207 -21.09 -16.99 -47.05
C GLU A 207 -20.44 -17.52 -45.76
N ASP A 208 -21.02 -17.14 -44.63
CA ASP A 208 -20.62 -17.49 -43.28
C ASP A 208 -21.79 -17.31 -42.29
N THR A 209 -21.58 -17.69 -41.03
CA THR A 209 -22.61 -17.55 -39.97
C THR A 209 -23.02 -16.09 -39.74
N GLY A 210 -22.10 -15.14 -39.86
CA GLY A 210 -22.39 -13.72 -39.71
C GLY A 210 -23.31 -13.19 -40.82
N SER A 211 -23.10 -13.61 -42.07
CA SER A 211 -23.97 -13.29 -43.20
C SER A 211 -25.41 -13.79 -42.96
N TYR A 212 -25.57 -15.01 -42.43
CA TYR A 212 -26.87 -15.51 -41.99
C TYR A 212 -27.52 -14.62 -40.93
N TRP A 213 -26.80 -14.20 -39.89
CA TRP A 213 -27.37 -13.32 -38.85
C TRP A 213 -27.78 -11.94 -39.38
N ARG A 214 -27.01 -11.36 -40.30
CA ARG A 214 -27.36 -10.06 -40.91
C ARG A 214 -28.60 -10.17 -41.80
N SER A 215 -28.87 -11.34 -42.38
CA SER A 215 -30.05 -11.56 -43.24
C SER A 215 -31.39 -11.34 -42.51
N TRP A 216 -31.42 -11.48 -41.18
CA TRP A 216 -32.63 -11.27 -40.37
C TRP A 216 -33.17 -9.84 -40.40
N TYR A 217 -32.35 -8.88 -40.84
CA TYR A 217 -32.73 -7.48 -40.98
C TYR A 217 -33.24 -7.13 -42.38
N ASP A 218 -33.25 -8.08 -43.33
CA ASP A 218 -33.80 -7.92 -44.68
C ASP A 218 -33.40 -6.58 -45.33
N SER A 219 -32.11 -6.23 -45.21
CA SER A 219 -31.52 -5.00 -45.73
C SER A 219 -30.15 -5.29 -46.33
N THR A 220 -29.98 -4.92 -47.60
CA THR A 220 -28.71 -5.07 -48.32
C THR A 220 -27.65 -4.03 -47.91
N THR A 221 -28.05 -2.97 -47.20
CA THR A 221 -27.19 -1.87 -46.73
C THR A 221 -27.01 -1.87 -45.21
N PHE A 222 -27.36 -2.98 -44.54
CA PHE A 222 -27.47 -3.01 -43.07
C PHE A 222 -26.20 -2.56 -42.36
N GLU A 223 -25.01 -2.99 -42.80
CA GLU A 223 -23.74 -2.59 -42.18
C GLU A 223 -23.46 -1.07 -42.34
N ASP A 224 -23.73 -0.52 -43.54
CA ASP A 224 -23.56 0.91 -43.82
C ASP A 224 -24.57 1.76 -43.03
N ASP A 225 -25.81 1.29 -42.91
CA ASP A 225 -26.87 1.95 -42.13
C ASP A 225 -26.47 2.03 -40.64
N LEU A 226 -25.90 0.96 -40.09
CA LEU A 226 -25.40 0.92 -38.71
C LEU A 226 -24.20 1.87 -38.50
N GLU A 227 -23.26 1.91 -39.45
CA GLU A 227 -22.13 2.84 -39.39
C GLU A 227 -22.58 4.28 -39.44
N HIS A 228 -23.56 4.61 -40.30
CA HIS A 228 -24.14 5.94 -40.36
C HIS A 228 -24.81 6.34 -39.03
N LEU A 229 -25.59 5.45 -38.43
CA LEU A 229 -26.22 5.67 -37.12
C LEU A 229 -25.17 5.87 -36.02
N TYR A 230 -24.10 5.06 -36.00
CA TYR A 230 -23.02 5.22 -35.03
C TYR A 230 -22.33 6.58 -35.16
N ASN A 231 -22.02 7.02 -36.38
CA ASN A 231 -21.38 8.31 -36.63
C ASN A 231 -22.23 9.51 -36.18
N GLN A 232 -23.55 9.40 -36.21
CA GLN A 232 -24.45 10.42 -35.66
C GLN A 232 -24.40 10.48 -34.12
N LEU A 233 -24.16 9.34 -33.47
CA LEU A 233 -24.16 9.18 -32.01
C LEU A 233 -22.78 9.42 -31.38
N GLU A 234 -21.70 9.23 -32.15
CA GLU A 234 -20.32 9.34 -31.70
C GLU A 234 -20.00 10.67 -30.98
N PRO A 235 -20.42 11.85 -31.46
CA PRO A 235 -20.14 13.11 -30.77
C PRO A 235 -20.68 13.17 -29.33
N LEU A 236 -21.85 12.58 -29.08
CA LEU A 236 -22.44 12.49 -27.75
C LEU A 236 -21.62 11.55 -26.86
N TYR A 237 -21.25 10.37 -27.38
CA TYR A 237 -20.39 9.43 -26.66
C TYR A 237 -19.04 10.04 -26.29
N LEU A 238 -18.38 10.74 -27.22
CA LEU A 238 -17.07 11.36 -26.98
C LEU A 238 -17.12 12.42 -25.88
N ASN A 239 -18.21 13.19 -25.79
CA ASN A 239 -18.40 14.16 -24.72
C ASN A 239 -18.62 13.48 -23.36
N LEU A 240 -19.43 12.43 -23.31
CA LEU A 240 -19.62 11.63 -22.10
C LEU A 240 -18.30 10.99 -21.64
N HIS A 241 -17.56 10.38 -22.57
CA HIS A 241 -16.27 9.75 -22.31
C HIS A 241 -15.26 10.73 -21.71
N ALA A 242 -15.09 11.90 -22.32
CA ALA A 242 -14.16 12.93 -21.84
C ALA A 242 -14.50 13.40 -20.42
N PHE A 243 -15.80 13.64 -20.14
CA PHE A 243 -16.27 14.03 -18.83
C PHE A 243 -15.98 12.94 -17.77
N VAL A 244 -16.31 11.68 -18.08
CA VAL A 244 -16.06 10.55 -17.18
C VAL A 244 -14.57 10.35 -16.96
N ARG A 245 -13.74 10.47 -18.00
CA ARG A 245 -12.29 10.37 -17.90
C ARG A 245 -11.71 11.43 -16.97
N ARG A 246 -12.20 12.67 -17.02
CA ARG A 246 -11.82 13.74 -16.08
C ARG A 246 -12.17 13.36 -14.65
N LYS A 247 -13.40 12.92 -14.39
CA LYS A 247 -13.82 12.53 -13.04
C LYS A 247 -13.03 11.34 -12.48
N LEU A 248 -12.70 10.37 -13.34
CA LEU A 248 -11.82 9.26 -12.96
C LEU A 248 -10.39 9.73 -12.71
N TYR A 249 -9.88 10.70 -13.47
CA TYR A 249 -8.58 11.32 -13.21
C TYR A 249 -8.54 11.99 -11.84
N ASP A 250 -9.60 12.72 -11.46
CA ASP A 250 -9.69 13.38 -10.16
C ASP A 250 -9.67 12.37 -9.00
N ARG A 251 -10.14 11.12 -9.22
CA ARG A 251 -10.14 10.05 -8.22
C ARG A 251 -8.86 9.20 -8.21
N TYR A 252 -8.36 8.77 -9.35
CA TYR A 252 -7.26 7.80 -9.47
C TYR A 252 -5.91 8.43 -9.85
N GLY A 253 -5.90 9.73 -10.15
CA GLY A 253 -4.70 10.51 -10.44
C GLY A 253 -4.06 10.23 -11.81
N PRO A 254 -3.00 10.98 -12.15
CA PRO A 254 -2.30 10.89 -13.44
C PRO A 254 -1.55 9.57 -13.66
N LYS A 255 -1.28 8.81 -12.60
CA LYS A 255 -0.62 7.49 -12.68
C LYS A 255 -1.49 6.49 -13.44
N TYR A 256 -2.80 6.49 -13.17
CA TYR A 256 -3.73 5.49 -13.68
C TYR A 256 -4.70 6.02 -14.74
N ILE A 257 -4.78 7.34 -14.93
CA ILE A 257 -5.65 7.95 -15.94
C ILE A 257 -4.85 8.96 -16.76
N ASN A 258 -4.88 8.79 -18.09
CA ASN A 258 -4.36 9.76 -19.03
C ASN A 258 -5.51 10.53 -19.68
N LEU A 259 -5.56 11.84 -19.48
CA LEU A 259 -6.59 12.74 -20.01
C LEU A 259 -6.64 12.83 -21.55
N LYS A 260 -5.66 12.25 -22.25
CA LYS A 260 -5.59 12.15 -23.72
C LYS A 260 -5.59 10.71 -24.22
N GLY A 261 -5.64 9.74 -23.31
CA GLY A 261 -5.59 8.31 -23.59
C GLY A 261 -6.94 7.62 -23.37
N PRO A 262 -7.01 6.32 -23.69
CA PRO A 262 -8.16 5.49 -23.37
C PRO A 262 -8.31 5.25 -21.86
N ILE A 263 -9.53 5.00 -21.38
CA ILE A 263 -9.83 4.69 -19.96
C ILE A 263 -9.50 3.22 -19.68
N PRO A 264 -8.84 2.87 -18.55
CA PRO A 264 -8.67 1.47 -18.16
C PRO A 264 -10.02 0.75 -17.97
N ALA A 265 -10.20 -0.40 -18.65
CA ALA A 265 -11.50 -1.06 -18.79
C ALA A 265 -12.16 -1.55 -17.48
N HIS A 266 -11.40 -1.61 -16.38
CA HIS A 266 -11.84 -2.12 -15.08
C HIS A 266 -12.37 -1.02 -14.13
N LEU A 267 -12.35 0.26 -14.54
CA LEU A 267 -12.73 1.40 -13.68
C LEU A 267 -14.15 1.92 -13.93
N LEU A 268 -14.90 1.29 -14.84
CA LEU A 268 -16.16 1.81 -15.36
C LEU A 268 -17.40 1.16 -14.74
N GLY A 269 -17.28 0.62 -13.52
CA GLY A 269 -18.42 0.12 -12.74
C GLY A 269 -19.02 -1.21 -13.22
N ASN A 270 -18.42 -1.84 -14.23
CA ASN A 270 -18.92 -3.05 -14.87
C ASN A 270 -17.75 -3.89 -15.43
N MET A 271 -17.86 -5.23 -15.35
CA MET A 271 -16.83 -6.17 -15.80
C MET A 271 -16.36 -5.94 -17.25
N TRP A 272 -17.26 -5.53 -18.13
CA TRP A 272 -17.00 -5.29 -19.56
C TRP A 272 -17.02 -3.82 -19.93
N ALA A 273 -17.17 -2.90 -18.97
CA ALA A 273 -17.35 -1.47 -19.25
C ALA A 273 -18.49 -1.18 -20.25
N GLN A 274 -19.53 -2.02 -20.27
CA GLN A 274 -20.66 -1.86 -21.20
C GLN A 274 -21.65 -0.79 -20.74
N GLN A 275 -21.75 -0.58 -19.43
CA GLN A 275 -22.62 0.39 -18.77
C GLN A 275 -21.85 0.97 -17.59
N TRP A 276 -22.00 2.27 -17.37
CA TRP A 276 -21.21 3.07 -16.42
C TRP A 276 -22.09 3.65 -15.29
N ASN A 277 -23.33 3.19 -15.13
CA ASN A 277 -24.27 3.67 -14.12
C ASN A 277 -23.75 3.44 -12.68
N ASN A 278 -22.98 2.38 -12.45
CA ASN A 278 -22.44 2.04 -11.11
C ASN A 278 -21.35 2.98 -10.59
N ILE A 279 -20.83 3.89 -11.42
CA ILE A 279 -19.92 4.97 -10.99
C ILE A 279 -20.61 6.32 -10.89
N TYR A 280 -21.94 6.38 -10.93
CA TYR A 280 -22.69 7.63 -10.91
C TYR A 280 -22.42 8.49 -9.67
N ASP A 281 -22.12 7.88 -8.53
CA ASP A 281 -21.66 8.55 -7.31
C ASP A 281 -20.44 9.44 -7.53
N LEU A 282 -19.55 9.07 -8.45
CA LEU A 282 -18.38 9.85 -8.83
C LEU A 282 -18.68 10.89 -9.93
N MET A 283 -19.79 10.71 -10.65
CA MET A 283 -20.13 11.49 -11.84
C MET A 283 -21.19 12.57 -11.56
N VAL A 284 -21.88 12.51 -10.42
CA VAL A 284 -23.01 13.38 -10.08
C VAL A 284 -22.64 14.87 -10.22
N PRO A 285 -23.30 15.61 -11.13
CA PRO A 285 -23.06 17.04 -11.32
C PRO A 285 -23.48 17.90 -10.13
N TYR A 286 -24.65 17.62 -9.56
CA TYR A 286 -25.27 18.39 -8.50
C TYR A 286 -25.61 17.48 -7.30
N PRO A 287 -24.65 17.20 -6.40
CA PRO A 287 -24.81 16.20 -5.34
C PRO A 287 -25.80 16.59 -4.24
N ASP A 288 -26.10 17.89 -4.08
CA ASP A 288 -27.04 18.39 -3.07
C ASP A 288 -28.52 18.13 -3.44
N LYS A 289 -28.78 17.62 -4.64
CA LYS A 289 -30.13 17.25 -5.10
C LYS A 289 -30.51 15.83 -4.66
N PRO A 290 -31.81 15.50 -4.60
CA PRO A 290 -32.26 14.15 -4.25
C PRO A 290 -31.58 13.08 -5.10
N ASN A 291 -31.07 12.04 -4.44
CA ASN A 291 -30.49 10.90 -5.14
C ASN A 291 -31.56 10.19 -5.97
N LEU A 292 -31.28 10.01 -7.25
CA LEU A 292 -32.16 9.32 -8.19
C LEU A 292 -32.02 7.79 -8.14
N ASP A 293 -31.11 7.27 -7.33
CA ASP A 293 -31.05 5.84 -7.01
C ASP A 293 -31.98 5.48 -5.85
N VAL A 294 -33.03 4.73 -6.17
CA VAL A 294 -34.07 4.31 -5.23
C VAL A 294 -33.77 2.96 -4.56
N THR A 295 -32.60 2.36 -4.80
CA THR A 295 -32.21 1.06 -4.24
C THR A 295 -32.33 1.03 -2.72
N SER A 296 -31.81 2.05 -2.02
CA SER A 296 -31.91 2.13 -0.56
C SER A 296 -33.36 2.26 -0.08
N THR A 297 -34.20 2.99 -0.82
CA THR A 297 -35.64 3.10 -0.53
C THR A 297 -36.36 1.77 -0.70
N MET A 298 -36.09 1.02 -1.78
CA MET A 298 -36.66 -0.32 -2.01
C MET A 298 -36.32 -1.28 -0.87
N VAL A 299 -35.04 -1.30 -0.44
CA VAL A 299 -34.57 -2.12 0.69
C VAL A 299 -35.25 -1.70 1.99
N ASN A 300 -35.31 -0.40 2.29
CA ASN A 300 -35.94 0.12 3.51
C ASN A 300 -37.46 -0.16 3.56
N GLN A 301 -38.13 -0.22 2.42
CA GLN A 301 -39.54 -0.60 2.32
C GLN A 301 -39.77 -2.12 2.34
N GLY A 302 -38.71 -2.94 2.37
CA GLY A 302 -38.80 -4.39 2.39
C GLY A 302 -39.24 -5.01 1.06
N TRP A 303 -38.89 -4.41 -0.07
CA TRP A 303 -39.14 -4.98 -1.39
C TRP A 303 -38.42 -6.32 -1.55
N ASN A 304 -39.01 -7.24 -2.30
CA ASN A 304 -38.42 -8.52 -2.70
C ASN A 304 -38.59 -8.74 -4.21
N ALA A 305 -37.99 -9.80 -4.76
CA ALA A 305 -38.04 -10.06 -6.20
C ALA A 305 -39.50 -10.15 -6.70
N THR A 306 -40.36 -10.92 -6.04
CA THR A 306 -41.77 -11.06 -6.44
C THR A 306 -42.48 -9.71 -6.49
N HIS A 307 -42.25 -8.81 -5.54
CA HIS A 307 -42.84 -7.47 -5.55
C HIS A 307 -42.38 -6.66 -6.76
N MET A 308 -41.09 -6.69 -7.11
CA MET A 308 -40.56 -6.02 -8.32
C MET A 308 -41.27 -6.51 -9.59
N PHE A 309 -41.48 -7.83 -9.72
CA PHE A 309 -42.22 -8.39 -10.86
C PHE A 309 -43.70 -8.00 -10.84
N ARG A 310 -44.35 -7.87 -9.66
CA ARG A 310 -45.74 -7.41 -9.58
C ARG A 310 -45.91 -5.95 -9.96
N VAL A 311 -44.97 -5.09 -9.58
CA VAL A 311 -44.96 -3.68 -9.99
C VAL A 311 -44.85 -3.55 -11.50
N SER A 312 -43.99 -4.35 -12.13
CA SER A 312 -43.87 -4.32 -13.58
C SER A 312 -45.08 -4.94 -14.30
N GLU A 313 -45.70 -6.01 -13.79
CA GLU A 313 -47.00 -6.52 -14.30
C GLU A 313 -48.09 -5.44 -14.23
N GLU A 314 -48.15 -4.67 -13.14
CA GLU A 314 -49.07 -3.55 -12.98
C GLU A 314 -48.84 -2.47 -14.05
N PHE A 315 -47.58 -2.14 -14.34
CA PHE A 315 -47.25 -1.21 -15.41
C PHE A 315 -47.83 -1.66 -16.77
N PHE A 316 -47.60 -2.91 -17.18
CA PHE A 316 -48.12 -3.44 -18.45
C PHE A 316 -49.65 -3.48 -18.50
N THR A 317 -50.30 -3.90 -17.42
CA THR A 317 -51.76 -3.96 -17.33
C THR A 317 -52.39 -2.56 -17.30
N SER A 318 -51.69 -1.55 -16.74
CA SER A 318 -52.09 -0.14 -16.80
C SER A 318 -52.21 0.36 -18.25
N LEU A 319 -51.41 -0.17 -19.18
CA LEU A 319 -51.48 0.13 -20.63
C LEU A 319 -52.60 -0.64 -21.35
N GLY A 320 -53.26 -1.59 -20.68
CA GLY A 320 -54.27 -2.46 -21.30
C GLY A 320 -53.67 -3.63 -22.07
N LEU A 321 -52.48 -4.05 -21.68
CA LEU A 321 -51.85 -5.30 -22.11
C LEU A 321 -52.30 -6.46 -21.20
N LEU A 322 -51.73 -7.65 -21.42
CA LEU A 322 -52.18 -8.87 -20.76
C LEU A 322 -51.52 -9.03 -19.38
N GLU A 323 -52.24 -9.64 -18.43
CA GLU A 323 -51.66 -10.09 -17.16
C GLU A 323 -50.73 -11.29 -17.38
N MET A 324 -49.76 -11.50 -16.48
CA MET A 324 -48.90 -12.68 -16.56
C MET A 324 -49.71 -13.93 -16.17
N PRO A 325 -49.63 -15.03 -16.96
CA PRO A 325 -50.42 -16.23 -16.70
C PRO A 325 -50.00 -16.94 -15.41
N PRO A 326 -50.87 -17.76 -14.78
CA PRO A 326 -50.52 -18.52 -13.58
C PRO A 326 -49.24 -19.37 -13.74
N GLU A 327 -49.06 -19.99 -14.91
CA GLU A 327 -47.88 -20.80 -15.23
C GLU A 327 -46.57 -20.02 -15.16
N PHE A 328 -46.59 -18.71 -15.45
CA PHE A 328 -45.42 -17.84 -15.33
C PHE A 328 -45.00 -17.73 -13.86
N TRP A 329 -45.93 -17.45 -12.96
CA TRP A 329 -45.65 -17.28 -11.54
C TRP A 329 -45.24 -18.60 -10.87
N ASP A 330 -45.87 -19.71 -11.26
CA ASP A 330 -45.62 -21.03 -10.64
C ASP A 330 -44.28 -21.64 -11.05
N LYS A 331 -43.77 -21.31 -12.25
CA LYS A 331 -42.63 -22.03 -12.85
C LYS A 331 -41.39 -21.19 -13.15
N SER A 332 -41.46 -19.86 -13.05
CA SER A 332 -40.30 -18.98 -13.27
C SER A 332 -39.28 -19.08 -12.12
N MET A 333 -38.01 -18.82 -12.44
CA MET A 333 -36.94 -18.71 -11.46
C MET A 333 -36.62 -17.22 -11.28
N LEU A 334 -37.27 -16.57 -10.32
CA LEU A 334 -37.16 -15.13 -10.07
C LEU A 334 -36.10 -14.78 -9.00
N GLU A 335 -35.52 -15.78 -8.36
CA GLU A 335 -34.46 -15.64 -7.35
C GLU A 335 -33.43 -16.76 -7.54
N LYS A 336 -32.19 -16.53 -7.10
CA LYS A 336 -31.15 -17.57 -7.07
C LYS A 336 -31.55 -18.64 -6.03
N PRO A 337 -31.63 -19.92 -6.40
CA PRO A 337 -32.00 -20.96 -5.43
C PRO A 337 -31.00 -21.09 -4.28
N ALA A 338 -31.51 -21.20 -3.05
CA ALA A 338 -30.69 -21.29 -1.83
C ALA A 338 -30.21 -22.73 -1.50
N ASP A 339 -30.59 -23.72 -2.29
CA ASP A 339 -30.26 -25.15 -2.06
C ASP A 339 -28.90 -25.57 -2.63
N GLY A 340 -28.11 -24.60 -3.10
CA GLY A 340 -26.74 -24.82 -3.58
C GLY A 340 -26.65 -25.36 -5.01
N ARG A 341 -27.76 -25.47 -5.74
CA ARG A 341 -27.70 -25.85 -7.16
C ARG A 341 -27.02 -24.75 -7.99
N GLU A 342 -26.23 -25.16 -8.97
CA GLU A 342 -25.62 -24.24 -9.93
C GLU A 342 -26.63 -23.89 -11.03
N VAL A 343 -26.69 -22.61 -11.42
CA VAL A 343 -27.65 -22.08 -12.40
C VAL A 343 -26.97 -21.05 -13.30
N VAL A 344 -27.52 -20.85 -14.49
CA VAL A 344 -27.16 -19.70 -15.33
C VAL A 344 -27.91 -18.47 -14.80
N CYS A 345 -27.23 -17.55 -14.14
CA CYS A 345 -27.87 -16.38 -13.52
C CYS A 345 -28.27 -15.26 -14.48
N HIS A 346 -27.61 -15.15 -15.64
CA HIS A 346 -27.89 -14.12 -16.64
C HIS A 346 -29.38 -14.08 -16.99
N ALA A 347 -30.02 -12.92 -16.86
CA ALA A 347 -31.46 -12.76 -17.07
C ALA A 347 -31.88 -13.21 -18.47
N SER A 348 -33.01 -13.93 -18.56
CA SER A 348 -33.63 -14.26 -19.84
C SER A 348 -35.11 -14.62 -19.71
N ALA A 349 -35.88 -14.27 -20.74
CA ALA A 349 -37.27 -14.68 -20.94
C ALA A 349 -37.37 -15.88 -21.91
N TRP A 350 -38.35 -16.76 -21.66
CA TRP A 350 -38.49 -18.05 -22.34
C TRP A 350 -39.92 -18.27 -22.83
N ASP A 351 -40.07 -18.48 -24.14
CA ASP A 351 -41.27 -19.01 -24.80
C ASP A 351 -41.12 -20.52 -24.99
N PHE A 352 -42.03 -21.31 -24.42
CA PHE A 352 -42.01 -22.77 -24.55
C PHE A 352 -42.79 -23.28 -25.78
N TYR A 353 -43.23 -22.37 -26.66
CA TYR A 353 -43.91 -22.63 -27.93
C TYR A 353 -45.25 -23.39 -27.85
N ASN A 354 -45.73 -23.72 -26.63
CA ASN A 354 -47.01 -24.38 -26.40
C ASN A 354 -48.18 -23.39 -26.15
N ARG A 355 -47.94 -22.09 -26.35
CA ARG A 355 -48.90 -20.98 -26.16
C ARG A 355 -49.40 -20.80 -24.72
N LYS A 356 -48.77 -21.45 -23.76
CA LYS A 356 -49.24 -21.53 -22.36
C LYS A 356 -48.13 -21.24 -21.35
N ASP A 357 -47.00 -21.93 -21.49
CA ASP A 357 -45.86 -21.79 -20.59
C ASP A 357 -44.93 -20.67 -21.09
N PHE A 358 -44.83 -19.61 -20.30
CA PHE A 358 -43.90 -18.50 -20.50
C PHE A 358 -43.19 -18.24 -19.18
N ARG A 359 -41.87 -18.06 -19.17
CA ARG A 359 -41.10 -17.96 -17.92
C ARG A 359 -39.98 -16.94 -18.00
N ILE A 360 -39.53 -16.47 -16.84
CA ILE A 360 -38.28 -15.72 -16.70
C ILE A 360 -37.31 -16.47 -15.79
N LYS A 361 -36.03 -16.45 -16.16
CA LYS A 361 -34.92 -16.98 -15.37
C LYS A 361 -33.96 -15.83 -15.04
N GLN A 362 -34.04 -15.31 -13.82
CA GLN A 362 -33.24 -14.18 -13.34
C GLN A 362 -32.85 -14.38 -11.87
N CYS A 363 -31.58 -14.20 -11.55
CA CYS A 363 -31.10 -14.15 -10.16
C CYS A 363 -31.33 -12.75 -9.56
N THR A 364 -32.60 -12.33 -9.43
CA THR A 364 -32.95 -10.94 -9.08
C THR A 364 -32.46 -10.55 -7.68
N THR A 365 -31.79 -9.40 -7.61
CA THR A 365 -31.45 -8.72 -6.35
C THR A 365 -32.23 -7.42 -6.24
N VAL A 366 -32.45 -6.93 -5.01
CA VAL A 366 -33.30 -5.75 -4.74
C VAL A 366 -32.50 -4.48 -5.02
N THR A 367 -32.42 -4.10 -6.30
CA THR A 367 -31.77 -2.86 -6.76
C THR A 367 -32.60 -2.17 -7.84
N MET A 368 -32.38 -0.87 -8.03
CA MET A 368 -33.02 -0.10 -9.11
C MET A 368 -32.64 -0.63 -10.50
N GLU A 369 -31.37 -1.02 -10.71
CA GLU A 369 -30.92 -1.62 -11.97
C GLU A 369 -31.71 -2.91 -12.27
N GLN A 370 -31.84 -3.80 -11.28
CA GLN A 370 -32.58 -5.04 -11.44
C GLN A 370 -34.08 -4.79 -11.65
N LEU A 371 -34.65 -3.73 -11.08
CA LEU A 371 -36.04 -3.34 -11.36
C LEU A 371 -36.23 -3.01 -12.84
N PHE A 372 -35.26 -2.35 -13.48
CA PHE A 372 -35.30 -2.07 -14.92
C PHE A 372 -35.13 -3.34 -15.75
N THR A 373 -34.23 -4.24 -15.35
CA THR A 373 -34.12 -5.57 -15.98
C THR A 373 -35.43 -6.35 -15.88
N VAL A 374 -36.13 -6.30 -14.75
CA VAL A 374 -37.45 -6.95 -14.60
C VAL A 374 -38.47 -6.42 -15.62
N HIS A 375 -38.49 -5.11 -15.90
CA HIS A 375 -39.34 -4.53 -16.94
C HIS A 375 -38.89 -4.95 -18.35
N HIS A 376 -37.59 -5.04 -18.58
CA HIS A 376 -37.02 -5.53 -19.83
C HIS A 376 -37.48 -6.96 -20.13
N GLU A 377 -37.26 -7.88 -19.19
CA GLU A 377 -37.62 -9.30 -19.34
C GLU A 377 -39.13 -9.51 -19.45
N MET A 378 -39.95 -8.77 -18.70
CA MET A 378 -41.40 -8.85 -18.88
C MET A 378 -41.89 -8.24 -20.19
N GLY A 379 -41.14 -7.32 -20.80
CA GLY A 379 -41.39 -6.88 -22.17
C GLY A 379 -41.31 -8.02 -23.18
N HIS A 380 -40.33 -8.92 -23.04
CA HIS A 380 -40.23 -10.14 -23.84
C HIS A 380 -41.44 -11.05 -23.61
N VAL A 381 -41.79 -11.34 -22.35
CA VAL A 381 -42.97 -12.17 -22.04
C VAL A 381 -44.25 -11.54 -22.60
N GLN A 382 -44.38 -10.22 -22.53
CA GLN A 382 -45.52 -9.51 -23.08
C GLN A 382 -45.57 -9.60 -24.62
N TYR A 383 -44.43 -9.64 -25.30
CA TYR A 383 -44.36 -9.96 -26.73
C TYR A 383 -44.86 -11.40 -26.96
N TYR A 384 -44.39 -12.36 -26.16
CA TYR A 384 -44.77 -13.77 -26.26
C TYR A 384 -46.28 -13.98 -26.17
N LEU A 385 -46.90 -13.35 -25.18
CA LEU A 385 -48.34 -13.45 -24.93
C LEU A 385 -49.18 -12.88 -26.09
N GLN A 386 -48.66 -11.89 -26.83
CA GLN A 386 -49.42 -11.21 -27.89
C GLN A 386 -49.38 -11.96 -29.22
N TYR A 387 -48.25 -12.58 -29.56
CA TYR A 387 -48.09 -13.30 -30.83
C TYR A 387 -48.31 -14.82 -30.73
N LYS A 388 -48.65 -15.36 -29.54
CA LYS A 388 -48.72 -16.81 -29.31
C LYS A 388 -49.68 -17.56 -30.24
N ASP A 389 -50.62 -16.85 -30.87
CA ASP A 389 -51.59 -17.43 -31.79
C ASP A 389 -51.15 -17.35 -33.27
N GLN A 390 -49.99 -16.75 -33.55
CA GLN A 390 -49.33 -16.83 -34.86
C GLN A 390 -48.75 -18.24 -35.11
N PRO A 391 -48.53 -18.63 -36.38
CA PRO A 391 -47.70 -19.77 -36.72
C PRO A 391 -46.33 -19.70 -36.02
N VAL A 392 -45.80 -20.86 -35.64
CA VAL A 392 -44.55 -21.00 -34.87
C VAL A 392 -43.37 -20.27 -35.52
N SER A 393 -43.28 -20.29 -36.86
CA SER A 393 -42.27 -19.59 -37.64
C SER A 393 -42.38 -18.06 -37.57
N PHE A 394 -43.52 -17.53 -37.12
CA PHE A 394 -43.76 -16.10 -36.91
C PHE A 394 -43.71 -15.64 -35.46
N ARG A 395 -43.47 -16.56 -34.50
CA ARG A 395 -43.30 -16.25 -33.08
C ARG A 395 -41.89 -15.75 -32.78
N GLY A 396 -41.57 -14.61 -33.38
CA GLY A 396 -40.37 -13.83 -33.12
C GLY A 396 -40.71 -12.35 -33.27
N GLY A 397 -39.82 -11.47 -32.79
CA GLY A 397 -39.95 -10.05 -33.06
C GLY A 397 -39.83 -9.77 -34.56
N ALA A 398 -40.37 -8.64 -35.02
CA ALA A 398 -40.29 -8.20 -36.42
C ALA A 398 -38.85 -8.29 -36.99
N ASN A 399 -37.87 -7.94 -36.16
CA ASN A 399 -36.48 -8.38 -36.24
C ASN A 399 -35.96 -8.54 -34.78
N PRO A 400 -34.74 -9.08 -34.54
CA PRO A 400 -34.23 -9.27 -33.19
C PRO A 400 -34.15 -7.97 -32.37
N GLY A 401 -33.82 -6.84 -32.99
CA GLY A 401 -33.72 -5.55 -32.29
C GLY A 401 -35.07 -4.99 -31.81
N PHE A 402 -36.17 -5.30 -32.50
CA PHE A 402 -37.52 -4.98 -31.99
C PHE A 402 -37.78 -5.67 -30.66
N HIS A 403 -37.36 -6.93 -30.54
CA HIS A 403 -37.66 -7.73 -29.37
C HIS A 403 -37.05 -7.12 -28.10
N GLU A 404 -35.77 -6.75 -28.20
CA GLU A 404 -35.01 -6.06 -27.15
C GLU A 404 -35.56 -4.64 -26.89
N ALA A 405 -35.99 -3.91 -27.93
CA ALA A 405 -36.46 -2.53 -27.79
C ALA A 405 -37.75 -2.42 -26.97
N ILE A 406 -38.64 -3.41 -27.06
CA ILE A 406 -39.91 -3.39 -26.33
C ILE A 406 -39.68 -3.43 -24.82
N GLY A 407 -38.75 -4.26 -24.35
CA GLY A 407 -38.39 -4.31 -22.93
C GLY A 407 -37.83 -2.98 -22.44
N ASP A 408 -36.94 -2.38 -23.21
CA ASP A 408 -36.28 -1.12 -22.83
C ASP A 408 -37.18 0.11 -22.87
N VAL A 409 -38.16 0.17 -23.78
CA VAL A 409 -39.12 1.28 -23.85
C VAL A 409 -39.87 1.46 -22.53
N MET A 410 -40.20 0.37 -21.85
CA MET A 410 -40.90 0.41 -20.57
C MET A 410 -40.01 0.99 -19.48
N SER A 411 -38.74 0.55 -19.44
CA SER A 411 -37.79 1.04 -18.44
C SER A 411 -37.51 2.54 -18.59
N LEU A 412 -37.57 3.11 -19.80
CA LEU A 412 -37.48 4.57 -20.00
C LEU A 412 -38.58 5.32 -19.23
N SER A 413 -39.84 4.89 -19.31
CA SER A 413 -40.95 5.55 -18.60
C SER A 413 -40.87 5.34 -17.09
N VAL A 414 -40.53 4.12 -16.68
CA VAL A 414 -40.44 3.72 -15.25
C VAL A 414 -39.28 4.42 -14.54
N SER A 415 -38.21 4.73 -15.26
CA SER A 415 -37.03 5.41 -14.70
C SER A 415 -37.26 6.88 -14.37
N THR A 416 -38.35 7.49 -14.86
CA THR A 416 -38.60 8.92 -14.67
C THR A 416 -38.86 9.24 -13.19
N PRO A 417 -38.35 10.38 -12.67
CA PRO A 417 -38.60 10.77 -11.28
C PRO A 417 -40.10 10.87 -10.94
N SER A 418 -40.92 11.32 -11.91
CA SER A 418 -42.37 11.40 -11.76
C SER A 418 -43.01 10.01 -11.61
N HIS A 419 -42.57 9.00 -12.36
CA HIS A 419 -43.04 7.63 -12.20
C HIS A 419 -42.61 7.02 -10.87
N LEU A 420 -41.33 7.15 -10.51
CA LEU A 420 -40.79 6.67 -9.24
C LEU A 420 -41.51 7.27 -8.03
N GLN A 421 -41.98 8.52 -8.13
CA GLN A 421 -42.84 9.13 -7.12
C GLN A 421 -44.23 8.47 -7.07
N LYS A 422 -44.88 8.22 -8.21
CA LYS A 422 -46.21 7.57 -8.28
C LYS A 422 -46.21 6.19 -7.62
N ILE A 423 -45.13 5.43 -7.77
CA ILE A 423 -44.98 4.09 -7.15
C ILE A 423 -44.38 4.13 -5.74
N GLY A 424 -44.20 5.32 -5.15
CA GLY A 424 -43.80 5.49 -3.75
C GLY A 424 -42.31 5.30 -3.45
N LEU A 425 -41.44 5.29 -4.47
CA LEU A 425 -39.98 5.16 -4.31
C LEU A 425 -39.25 6.50 -4.18
N LEU A 426 -39.89 7.61 -4.55
CA LEU A 426 -39.40 8.97 -4.31
C LEU A 426 -40.43 9.79 -3.53
N SER A 427 -39.97 10.58 -2.56
CA SER A 427 -40.82 11.49 -1.77
C SER A 427 -41.24 12.74 -2.54
N SER A 428 -40.37 13.25 -3.43
CA SER A 428 -40.63 14.40 -4.29
C SER A 428 -40.00 14.23 -5.67
N ALA A 429 -40.76 14.45 -6.73
CA ALA A 429 -40.25 14.59 -8.09
C ALA A 429 -39.92 16.07 -8.37
N VAL A 430 -38.74 16.52 -7.95
CA VAL A 430 -38.26 17.87 -8.29
C VAL A 430 -37.75 17.84 -9.73
N GLU A 431 -38.51 18.41 -10.65
CA GLU A 431 -38.16 18.51 -12.09
C GLU A 431 -37.53 19.88 -12.40
N ASP A 432 -36.48 20.25 -11.67
CA ASP A 432 -35.65 21.42 -12.01
C ASP A 432 -34.51 21.04 -12.97
N GLU A 433 -33.86 22.05 -13.55
CA GLU A 433 -32.79 21.86 -14.53
C GLU A 433 -31.64 20.99 -14.00
N GLU A 434 -31.18 21.24 -12.78
CA GLU A 434 -30.09 20.50 -12.14
C GLU A 434 -30.45 19.03 -11.93
N SER A 435 -31.68 18.76 -11.49
CA SER A 435 -32.21 17.41 -11.27
C SER A 435 -32.40 16.66 -12.60
N ASN A 436 -32.84 17.35 -13.65
CA ASN A 436 -32.96 16.80 -15.00
C ASN A 436 -31.59 16.46 -15.59
N ILE A 437 -30.57 17.28 -15.38
CA ILE A 437 -29.20 16.97 -15.80
C ILE A 437 -28.66 15.77 -15.02
N ASN A 438 -28.87 15.70 -13.71
CA ASN A 438 -28.51 14.54 -12.90
C ASN A 438 -29.14 13.24 -13.45
N TYR A 439 -30.44 13.28 -13.79
CA TYR A 439 -31.18 12.15 -14.37
C TYR A 439 -30.62 11.76 -15.74
N LEU A 440 -30.52 12.72 -16.65
CA LEU A 440 -30.07 12.49 -18.02
C LEU A 440 -28.62 11.99 -18.06
N LEU A 441 -27.74 12.44 -17.16
CA LEU A 441 -26.38 11.89 -17.08
C LEU A 441 -26.40 10.44 -16.61
N LYS A 442 -27.20 10.10 -15.60
CA LYS A 442 -27.37 8.70 -15.15
C LYS A 442 -27.84 7.82 -16.31
N MET A 443 -28.85 8.27 -17.05
CA MET A 443 -29.35 7.59 -18.25
C MET A 443 -28.29 7.52 -19.37
N ALA A 444 -27.44 8.53 -19.52
CA ALA A 444 -26.38 8.52 -20.52
C ALA A 444 -25.28 7.51 -20.17
N LEU A 445 -24.90 7.41 -18.90
CA LEU A 445 -23.97 6.39 -18.41
C LEU A 445 -24.48 4.96 -18.63
N GLU A 446 -25.79 4.75 -18.72
CA GLU A 446 -26.38 3.45 -19.03
C GLU A 446 -26.57 3.24 -20.55
N LYS A 447 -27.21 4.18 -21.24
CA LYS A 447 -27.63 4.01 -22.63
C LYS A 447 -26.58 4.45 -23.65
N ILE A 448 -25.99 5.63 -23.47
CA ILE A 448 -24.98 6.17 -24.41
C ILE A 448 -23.66 5.42 -24.28
N ALA A 449 -23.23 5.11 -23.05
CA ALA A 449 -21.99 4.37 -22.82
C ALA A 449 -21.98 2.97 -23.46
N PHE A 450 -23.16 2.37 -23.63
CA PHE A 450 -23.34 1.03 -24.20
C PHE A 450 -23.22 0.99 -25.72
N LEU A 451 -23.67 2.03 -26.44
CA LEU A 451 -23.72 2.05 -27.91
C LEU A 451 -22.44 1.55 -28.60
N PRO A 452 -21.22 2.05 -28.28
CA PRO A 452 -20.00 1.54 -28.90
C PRO A 452 -19.76 0.05 -28.62
N PHE A 453 -20.09 -0.43 -27.42
CA PHE A 453 -19.96 -1.85 -27.08
C PHE A 453 -20.98 -2.72 -27.83
N GLY A 454 -22.24 -2.28 -27.88
CA GLY A 454 -23.31 -2.91 -28.64
C GLY A 454 -22.97 -3.06 -30.13
N TYR A 455 -22.28 -2.07 -30.69
CA TYR A 455 -21.85 -2.08 -32.09
C TYR A 455 -20.65 -3.00 -32.34
N LEU A 456 -19.61 -2.91 -31.50
CA LEU A 456 -18.32 -3.52 -31.80
C LEU A 456 -18.28 -5.06 -31.65
N ILE A 457 -19.13 -5.65 -30.80
CA ILE A 457 -19.08 -7.10 -30.54
C ILE A 457 -19.34 -7.90 -31.81
N ASP A 458 -20.44 -7.59 -32.50
CA ASP A 458 -20.78 -8.33 -33.72
C ASP A 458 -19.91 -7.89 -34.90
N GLN A 459 -19.36 -6.67 -34.92
CA GLN A 459 -18.28 -6.35 -35.87
C GLN A 459 -17.08 -7.30 -35.71
N TRP A 460 -16.66 -7.57 -34.46
CA TRP A 460 -15.61 -8.55 -34.19
C TRP A 460 -16.03 -9.96 -34.64
N ARG A 461 -17.23 -10.42 -34.27
CA ARG A 461 -17.69 -11.78 -34.63
C ARG A 461 -17.89 -11.97 -36.12
N TRP A 462 -18.43 -10.99 -36.84
CA TRP A 462 -18.56 -11.04 -38.30
C TRP A 462 -17.20 -11.15 -38.96
N ASN A 463 -16.20 -10.41 -38.47
CA ASN A 463 -14.81 -10.54 -38.95
C ASN A 463 -14.19 -11.90 -38.59
N VAL A 464 -14.58 -12.52 -37.48
CA VAL A 464 -14.17 -13.89 -37.13
C VAL A 464 -14.82 -14.90 -38.09
N PHE A 465 -16.13 -14.81 -38.31
CA PHE A 465 -16.85 -15.75 -39.19
C PHE A 465 -16.42 -15.64 -40.64
N ASN A 466 -16.16 -14.43 -41.16
CA ASN A 466 -15.68 -14.25 -42.53
C ASN A 466 -14.16 -14.48 -42.69
N GLY A 467 -13.43 -14.78 -41.60
CA GLY A 467 -12.00 -15.07 -41.60
C GLY A 467 -11.06 -13.87 -41.63
N ARG A 468 -11.57 -12.62 -41.62
CA ARG A 468 -10.75 -11.40 -41.53
C ARG A 468 -9.98 -11.30 -40.22
N THR A 469 -10.55 -11.82 -39.13
CA THR A 469 -9.93 -11.96 -37.82
C THR A 469 -9.65 -13.45 -37.57
N PRO A 470 -8.47 -13.97 -37.98
CA PRO A 470 -8.09 -15.35 -37.72
C PRO A 470 -7.82 -15.58 -36.23
N PRO A 471 -7.78 -16.84 -35.75
CA PRO A 471 -7.48 -17.16 -34.36
C PRO A 471 -6.26 -16.43 -33.80
N SER A 472 -5.17 -16.34 -34.57
CA SER A 472 -3.93 -15.64 -34.19
C SER A 472 -4.06 -14.13 -33.94
N ARG A 473 -5.26 -13.55 -34.12
CA ARG A 473 -5.57 -12.15 -33.89
C ARG A 473 -6.86 -11.93 -33.10
N TYR A 474 -7.45 -12.98 -32.52
CA TYR A 474 -8.71 -12.87 -31.79
C TYR A 474 -8.65 -11.79 -30.72
N ASN A 475 -7.60 -11.79 -29.90
CA ASN A 475 -7.50 -10.86 -28.80
C ASN A 475 -7.00 -9.48 -29.26
N TYR A 476 -6.08 -9.44 -30.23
CA TYR A 476 -5.59 -8.20 -30.81
C TYR A 476 -6.71 -7.39 -31.48
N ASP A 477 -7.48 -8.00 -32.40
CA ASP A 477 -8.55 -7.31 -33.11
C ASP A 477 -9.71 -6.94 -32.16
N TRP A 478 -9.96 -7.74 -31.12
CA TRP A 478 -10.89 -7.39 -30.03
C TRP A 478 -10.48 -6.08 -29.34
N TRP A 479 -9.24 -5.99 -28.86
CA TRP A 479 -8.75 -4.78 -28.18
C TRP A 479 -8.59 -3.59 -29.11
N TYR A 480 -8.29 -3.81 -30.39
CA TYR A 480 -8.34 -2.76 -31.40
C TYR A 480 -9.75 -2.15 -31.49
N LEU A 481 -10.80 -2.97 -31.60
CA LEU A 481 -12.18 -2.49 -31.69
C LEU A 481 -12.66 -1.84 -30.38
N ARG A 482 -12.32 -2.43 -29.23
CA ARG A 482 -12.60 -1.86 -27.90
C ARG A 482 -11.96 -0.48 -27.73
N THR A 483 -10.71 -0.32 -28.14
CA THR A 483 -10.03 0.98 -28.09
C THR A 483 -10.60 1.94 -29.15
N LYS A 484 -10.89 1.47 -30.37
CA LYS A 484 -11.42 2.29 -31.48
C LYS A 484 -12.79 2.89 -31.18
N TYR A 485 -13.71 2.12 -30.61
CA TYR A 485 -15.09 2.57 -30.42
C TYR A 485 -15.36 3.05 -28.99
N GLN A 486 -14.86 2.36 -27.96
CA GLN A 486 -15.10 2.76 -26.57
C GLN A 486 -13.99 3.65 -25.99
N GLY A 487 -12.82 3.73 -26.62
CA GLY A 487 -11.72 4.47 -26.02
C GLY A 487 -11.32 3.93 -24.67
N ILE A 488 -11.29 2.61 -24.54
CA ILE A 488 -10.83 1.93 -23.33
C ILE A 488 -9.65 1.03 -23.66
N CYS A 489 -8.82 0.75 -22.65
CA CYS A 489 -7.67 -0.12 -22.79
C CYS A 489 -7.64 -1.23 -21.73
N ALA A 490 -6.94 -2.33 -22.07
CA ALA A 490 -6.66 -3.37 -21.09
C ALA A 490 -5.76 -2.80 -19.99
N PRO A 491 -6.09 -3.01 -18.70
CA PRO A 491 -5.29 -2.47 -17.60
C PRO A 491 -4.01 -3.24 -17.31
N VAL A 492 -3.87 -4.43 -17.89
CA VAL A 492 -2.68 -5.27 -17.90
C VAL A 492 -2.40 -5.73 -19.33
N SER A 493 -1.16 -6.10 -19.62
CA SER A 493 -0.78 -6.59 -20.95
C SER A 493 -1.55 -7.87 -21.29
N ARG A 494 -2.10 -7.94 -22.51
CA ARG A 494 -2.83 -9.09 -23.04
C ARG A 494 -2.14 -9.59 -24.30
N ASN A 495 -2.15 -10.90 -24.51
CA ASN A 495 -1.59 -11.54 -25.70
C ASN A 495 -2.59 -12.57 -26.28
N GLU A 496 -2.19 -13.33 -27.30
CA GLU A 496 -3.09 -14.29 -27.97
C GLU A 496 -3.28 -15.62 -27.20
N SER A 497 -2.56 -15.86 -26.09
CA SER A 497 -2.98 -16.91 -25.14
C SER A 497 -4.25 -16.50 -24.39
N ASN A 498 -4.57 -15.20 -24.38
CA ASN A 498 -5.81 -14.69 -23.82
C ASN A 498 -6.96 -14.73 -24.84
N PHE A 499 -8.17 -14.88 -24.32
CA PHE A 499 -9.40 -14.82 -25.10
C PHE A 499 -10.44 -13.97 -24.35
N ASP A 500 -10.15 -12.68 -24.25
CA ASP A 500 -10.99 -11.69 -23.58
C ASP A 500 -12.43 -11.60 -24.11
N PRO A 501 -12.72 -11.72 -25.43
CA PRO A 501 -14.11 -11.78 -25.88
C PRO A 501 -14.89 -12.96 -25.28
N GLY A 502 -14.25 -14.09 -25.02
CA GLY A 502 -14.89 -15.24 -24.37
C GLY A 502 -15.38 -14.97 -22.95
N ALA A 503 -14.86 -13.93 -22.29
CA ALA A 503 -15.29 -13.53 -20.94
C ALA A 503 -16.61 -12.75 -20.92
N LYS A 504 -17.27 -12.54 -22.07
CA LYS A 504 -18.63 -11.96 -22.20
C LYS A 504 -19.63 -13.03 -22.64
N TYR A 505 -20.67 -13.29 -21.83
CA TYR A 505 -21.66 -14.37 -21.99
C TYR A 505 -22.14 -14.63 -23.43
N HIS A 506 -22.49 -13.58 -24.17
CA HIS A 506 -23.04 -13.70 -25.53
C HIS A 506 -22.09 -14.35 -26.55
N ILE A 507 -20.78 -14.40 -26.27
CA ILE A 507 -19.80 -15.11 -27.10
C ILE A 507 -19.90 -16.64 -26.89
N PRO A 508 -19.65 -17.21 -25.69
CA PRO A 508 -19.82 -18.65 -25.45
C PRO A 508 -21.29 -19.12 -25.58
N GLY A 509 -22.27 -18.31 -25.18
CA GLY A 509 -23.70 -18.61 -25.33
C GLY A 509 -24.24 -18.37 -26.75
N ASN A 510 -23.35 -18.11 -27.71
CA ASN A 510 -23.65 -17.93 -29.14
C ASN A 510 -24.88 -17.04 -29.45
N THR A 511 -25.03 -15.93 -28.74
CA THR A 511 -26.17 -15.02 -28.92
C THR A 511 -25.74 -13.80 -29.72
N PRO A 512 -26.29 -13.53 -30.93
CA PRO A 512 -25.97 -12.36 -31.75
C PRO A 512 -26.17 -11.04 -30.99
N TYR A 513 -25.24 -10.10 -31.09
CA TYR A 513 -25.19 -8.91 -30.23
C TYR A 513 -25.72 -7.62 -30.88
N ILE A 514 -25.70 -7.52 -32.21
CA ILE A 514 -26.12 -6.29 -32.92
C ILE A 514 -27.58 -5.90 -32.63
N ARG A 515 -28.39 -6.87 -32.19
CA ARG A 515 -29.76 -6.66 -31.70
C ARG A 515 -29.84 -5.59 -30.63
N TYR A 516 -28.85 -5.47 -29.74
CA TYR A 516 -28.85 -4.48 -28.67
C TYR A 516 -28.52 -3.08 -29.18
N PHE A 517 -27.62 -2.95 -30.16
CA PHE A 517 -27.37 -1.65 -30.79
C PHE A 517 -28.60 -1.13 -31.53
N VAL A 518 -29.26 -1.99 -32.31
CA VAL A 518 -30.53 -1.66 -32.98
C VAL A 518 -31.62 -1.32 -31.95
N SER A 519 -31.71 -2.09 -30.87
CA SER A 519 -32.65 -1.83 -29.77
C SER A 519 -32.47 -0.44 -29.16
N PHE A 520 -31.24 -0.04 -28.90
CA PHE A 520 -30.91 1.23 -28.25
C PHE A 520 -31.25 2.42 -29.13
N ILE A 521 -31.44 2.23 -30.43
CA ILE A 521 -31.93 3.27 -31.35
C ILE A 521 -33.45 3.22 -31.43
N LEU A 522 -34.02 2.04 -31.71
CA LEU A 522 -35.45 1.84 -31.88
C LEU A 522 -36.26 2.18 -30.63
N GLN A 523 -35.73 1.92 -29.43
CA GLN A 523 -36.45 2.19 -28.19
C GLN A 523 -36.81 3.68 -28.04
N PHE A 524 -35.97 4.61 -28.50
CA PHE A 524 -36.29 6.04 -28.45
C PHE A 524 -37.28 6.45 -29.54
N GLN A 525 -37.21 5.84 -30.73
CA GLN A 525 -38.23 6.04 -31.77
C GLN A 525 -39.61 5.54 -31.29
N PHE A 526 -39.66 4.39 -30.64
CA PHE A 526 -40.88 3.84 -30.04
C PHE A 526 -41.38 4.72 -28.91
N HIS A 527 -40.50 5.09 -27.98
CA HIS A 527 -40.84 5.95 -26.85
C HIS A 527 -41.45 7.27 -27.34
N LYS A 528 -40.83 7.95 -28.30
CA LYS A 528 -41.38 9.17 -28.91
C LYS A 528 -42.78 8.97 -29.50
N ALA A 529 -42.99 7.90 -30.26
CA ALA A 529 -44.29 7.61 -30.86
C ALA A 529 -45.37 7.27 -29.83
N LEU A 530 -45.01 6.58 -28.75
CA LEU A 530 -45.91 6.22 -27.66
C LEU A 530 -46.23 7.43 -26.76
N CYS A 531 -45.25 8.29 -26.49
CA CYS A 531 -45.43 9.55 -25.77
C CYS A 531 -46.39 10.49 -26.51
N GLN A 532 -46.28 10.57 -27.83
CA GLN A 532 -47.24 11.29 -28.66
C GLN A 532 -48.64 10.69 -28.56
N ALA A 533 -48.76 9.36 -28.55
CA ALA A 533 -50.05 8.68 -28.35
C ALA A 533 -50.62 8.87 -26.94
N ALA A 534 -49.76 9.05 -25.93
CA ALA A 534 -50.12 9.41 -24.57
C ALA A 534 -50.41 10.92 -24.38
N ASN A 535 -50.39 11.71 -25.45
CA ASN A 535 -50.58 13.17 -25.42
C ASN A 535 -49.58 13.93 -24.53
N HIS A 536 -48.34 13.45 -24.42
CA HIS A 536 -47.27 14.15 -23.72
C HIS A 536 -46.86 15.44 -24.46
N THR A 537 -46.72 16.55 -23.73
CA THR A 537 -46.36 17.86 -24.30
C THR A 537 -45.02 18.42 -23.81
N GLY A 538 -44.39 17.76 -22.83
CA GLY A 538 -43.11 18.18 -22.25
C GLY A 538 -41.89 17.67 -23.03
N PRO A 539 -40.68 17.88 -22.50
CA PRO A 539 -39.46 17.25 -23.01
C PRO A 539 -39.61 15.74 -23.09
N LEU A 540 -39.02 15.11 -24.12
CA LEU A 540 -39.20 13.67 -24.35
C LEU A 540 -38.74 12.83 -23.15
N HIS A 541 -37.68 13.23 -22.44
CA HIS A 541 -37.13 12.51 -21.28
C HIS A 541 -37.98 12.59 -20.00
N THR A 542 -39.03 13.41 -19.96
CA THR A 542 -39.97 13.45 -18.83
C THR A 542 -41.26 12.68 -19.12
N CYS A 543 -41.35 12.04 -20.29
CA CYS A 543 -42.54 11.29 -20.67
C CYS A 543 -42.69 10.01 -19.85
N ASP A 544 -43.89 9.81 -19.31
CA ASP A 544 -44.32 8.56 -18.69
C ASP A 544 -45.61 8.08 -19.36
N ILE A 545 -45.56 6.93 -20.04
CA ILE A 545 -46.73 6.37 -20.75
C ILE A 545 -47.67 5.61 -19.81
N TYR A 546 -47.34 5.49 -18.51
CA TYR A 546 -48.16 4.79 -17.52
C TYR A 546 -49.64 5.20 -17.57
N MET A 547 -50.54 4.21 -17.49
CA MET A 547 -52.00 4.36 -17.62
C MET A 547 -52.53 4.86 -18.98
N SER A 548 -51.68 5.03 -20.01
CA SER A 548 -52.14 5.39 -21.37
C SER A 548 -52.61 4.17 -22.16
N LYS A 549 -53.94 3.98 -22.24
CA LYS A 549 -54.54 2.89 -23.01
C LYS A 549 -54.34 3.08 -24.51
N GLU A 550 -54.25 4.32 -24.99
CA GLU A 550 -54.00 4.67 -26.37
C GLU A 550 -52.57 4.26 -26.80
N ALA A 551 -51.56 4.56 -25.97
CA ALA A 551 -50.20 4.11 -26.20
C ALA A 551 -50.11 2.58 -26.16
N GLY A 552 -50.74 1.95 -25.16
CA GLY A 552 -50.80 0.50 -25.05
C GLY A 552 -51.49 -0.19 -26.23
N ALA A 553 -52.54 0.42 -26.80
CA ALA A 553 -53.21 -0.09 -27.99
C ALA A 553 -52.29 -0.09 -29.21
N LYS A 554 -51.54 1.00 -29.45
CA LYS A 554 -50.53 1.05 -30.53
C LYS A 554 -49.45 0.00 -30.35
N LEU A 555 -48.92 -0.12 -29.14
CA LEU A 555 -47.89 -1.10 -28.81
C LEU A 555 -48.39 -2.53 -29.06
N ARG A 556 -49.61 -2.84 -28.63
CA ARG A 556 -50.23 -4.16 -28.82
C ARG A 556 -50.32 -4.58 -30.30
N GLU A 557 -50.63 -3.66 -31.20
CA GLU A 557 -50.68 -3.97 -32.65
C GLU A 557 -49.32 -4.36 -33.22
N VAL A 558 -48.24 -3.74 -32.73
CA VAL A 558 -46.87 -4.11 -33.09
C VAL A 558 -46.52 -5.50 -32.54
N LEU A 559 -46.84 -5.77 -31.27
CA LEU A 559 -46.51 -7.05 -30.63
C LEU A 559 -47.26 -8.23 -31.27
N LYS A 560 -48.53 -8.06 -31.64
CA LYS A 560 -49.34 -9.13 -32.26
C LYS A 560 -48.85 -9.56 -33.65
N ALA A 561 -48.14 -8.68 -34.35
CA ALA A 561 -47.67 -8.98 -35.70
C ALA A 561 -46.57 -10.04 -35.72
N GLY A 562 -45.76 -10.15 -34.66
CA GLY A 562 -44.55 -10.98 -34.66
C GLY A 562 -43.67 -10.67 -35.88
N SER A 563 -43.18 -11.71 -36.56
CA SER A 563 -42.41 -11.57 -37.81
C SER A 563 -43.24 -11.80 -39.09
N SER A 564 -44.58 -11.81 -38.99
CA SER A 564 -45.48 -12.07 -40.12
C SER A 564 -45.43 -10.99 -41.22
N LYS A 565 -45.01 -9.77 -40.89
CA LYS A 565 -44.83 -8.62 -41.79
C LYS A 565 -43.37 -8.16 -41.83
N SER A 566 -43.00 -7.29 -42.77
CA SER A 566 -41.65 -6.71 -42.75
C SER A 566 -41.51 -5.76 -41.56
N TRP A 567 -40.32 -5.69 -40.96
CA TRP A 567 -40.11 -4.83 -39.80
C TRP A 567 -40.23 -3.35 -40.16
N GLN A 568 -39.92 -2.98 -41.40
CA GLN A 568 -40.08 -1.64 -41.95
C GLN A 568 -41.56 -1.21 -41.97
N GLU A 569 -42.47 -2.12 -42.37
CA GLU A 569 -43.92 -1.85 -42.34
C GLU A 569 -44.42 -1.69 -40.90
N ILE A 570 -43.97 -2.57 -40.00
CA ILE A 570 -44.34 -2.51 -38.58
C ILE A 570 -43.81 -1.21 -37.94
N LEU A 571 -42.57 -0.81 -38.26
CA LEU A 571 -41.97 0.44 -37.81
C LEU A 571 -42.76 1.65 -38.28
N PHE A 572 -43.14 1.67 -39.56
CA PHE A 572 -43.88 2.76 -40.17
C PHE A 572 -45.26 2.93 -39.53
N ASN A 573 -45.96 1.83 -39.25
CA ASN A 573 -47.27 1.88 -38.60
C ASN A 573 -47.21 2.43 -37.16
N LEU A 574 -46.07 2.25 -36.46
CA LEU A 574 -45.88 2.77 -35.12
C LEU A 574 -45.40 4.23 -35.13
N THR A 575 -44.34 4.52 -35.89
CA THR A 575 -43.55 5.76 -35.78
C THR A 575 -43.77 6.74 -36.94
N GLY A 576 -44.36 6.29 -38.05
CA GLY A 576 -44.52 7.08 -39.28
C GLY A 576 -43.31 7.06 -40.21
N THR A 577 -42.26 6.29 -39.92
CA THR A 577 -41.08 6.10 -40.77
C THR A 577 -40.73 4.61 -40.92
N ASP A 578 -40.20 4.22 -42.06
CA ASP A 578 -39.78 2.85 -42.38
C ASP A 578 -38.28 2.61 -42.11
N LYS A 579 -37.56 3.61 -41.56
CA LYS A 579 -36.12 3.57 -41.29
C LYS A 579 -35.78 3.76 -39.81
N MET A 580 -34.68 3.13 -39.40
CA MET A 580 -34.02 3.41 -38.11
C MET A 580 -33.45 4.83 -38.13
N ASP A 581 -33.64 5.58 -37.04
CA ASP A 581 -33.26 6.99 -36.93
C ASP A 581 -32.78 7.31 -35.50
N ALA A 582 -31.59 7.91 -35.39
CA ALA A 582 -31.00 8.32 -34.11
C ALA A 582 -31.59 9.63 -33.55
N GLY A 583 -32.42 10.35 -34.31
CA GLY A 583 -32.92 11.67 -33.96
C GLY A 583 -33.73 11.70 -32.67
N ALA A 584 -34.57 10.69 -32.43
CA ALA A 584 -35.34 10.59 -31.18
C ALA A 584 -34.45 10.39 -29.93
N LEU A 585 -33.34 9.65 -30.07
CA LEU A 585 -32.35 9.46 -29.01
C LEU A 585 -31.60 10.77 -28.75
N LEU A 586 -31.14 11.45 -29.80
CA LEU A 586 -30.45 12.74 -29.68
C LEU A 586 -31.35 13.82 -29.06
N GLU A 587 -32.64 13.83 -29.39
CA GLU A 587 -33.64 14.73 -28.78
C GLU A 587 -33.78 14.45 -27.27
N TYR A 588 -33.89 13.18 -26.89
CA TYR A 588 -33.98 12.76 -25.48
C TYR A 588 -32.81 13.29 -24.65
N PHE A 589 -31.58 13.11 -25.14
CA PHE A 589 -30.34 13.49 -24.45
C PHE A 589 -29.86 14.91 -24.73
N SER A 590 -30.59 15.70 -25.51
CA SER A 590 -30.16 17.04 -25.92
C SER A 590 -29.72 17.94 -24.73
N PRO A 591 -30.45 18.01 -23.60
CA PRO A 591 -30.05 18.88 -22.49
C PRO A 591 -28.69 18.49 -21.88
N VAL A 592 -28.46 17.20 -21.61
CA VAL A 592 -27.18 16.74 -21.06
C VAL A 592 -26.06 16.79 -22.10
N THR A 593 -26.38 16.67 -23.39
CA THR A 593 -25.40 16.82 -24.47
C THR A 593 -24.82 18.23 -24.46
N THR A 594 -25.67 19.26 -24.42
CA THR A 594 -25.24 20.66 -24.33
C THR A 594 -24.45 20.91 -23.03
N TRP A 595 -24.95 20.41 -21.91
CA TRP A 595 -24.27 20.55 -20.63
C TRP A 595 -22.87 19.91 -20.62
N LEU A 596 -22.71 18.69 -21.14
CA LEU A 596 -21.41 18.01 -21.24
C LEU A 596 -20.42 18.78 -22.11
N GLN A 597 -20.87 19.31 -23.25
CA GLN A 597 -20.03 20.15 -24.12
C GLN A 597 -19.53 21.39 -23.38
N GLU A 598 -20.41 22.06 -22.63
CA GLU A 598 -20.01 23.22 -21.82
C GLU A 598 -19.00 22.86 -20.72
N GLN A 599 -19.21 21.74 -20.01
CA GLN A 599 -18.27 21.31 -18.96
C GLN A 599 -16.90 20.94 -19.54
N ASN A 600 -16.88 20.14 -20.61
CA ASN A 600 -15.64 19.74 -21.28
C ASN A 600 -14.88 20.95 -21.83
N ASN A 601 -15.58 21.96 -22.36
CA ASN A 601 -14.97 23.21 -22.81
C ASN A 601 -14.39 24.03 -21.63
N LYS A 602 -15.05 24.06 -20.46
CA LYS A 602 -14.55 24.78 -19.27
C LYS A 602 -13.24 24.21 -18.76
N THR A 603 -13.07 22.88 -18.79
CA THR A 603 -11.83 22.22 -18.35
C THR A 603 -10.85 21.94 -19.49
N ASN A 604 -11.18 22.37 -20.72
CA ASN A 604 -10.38 22.19 -21.93
C ASN A 604 -10.02 20.72 -22.19
N GLU A 605 -11.00 19.83 -22.07
CA GLU A 605 -10.83 18.41 -22.34
C GLU A 605 -10.55 18.11 -23.81
N VAL A 606 -9.76 17.07 -24.05
CA VAL A 606 -9.58 16.50 -25.39
C VAL A 606 -10.70 15.51 -25.65
N LEU A 607 -11.55 15.74 -26.65
CA LEU A 607 -12.51 14.74 -27.07
C LEU A 607 -11.80 13.60 -27.81
N GLY A 608 -12.11 12.35 -27.43
CA GLY A 608 -11.42 11.17 -27.91
C GLY A 608 -10.09 10.90 -27.19
N TRP A 609 -9.30 9.99 -27.76
CA TRP A 609 -8.07 9.45 -27.16
C TRP A 609 -6.95 9.39 -28.19
N PRO A 610 -6.35 10.54 -28.56
CA PRO A 610 -5.25 10.59 -29.53
C PRO A 610 -4.03 9.75 -29.10
N GLU A 611 -3.84 9.55 -27.80
CA GLU A 611 -2.80 8.66 -27.26
C GLU A 611 -3.31 7.21 -27.19
N PHE A 612 -3.67 6.65 -28.35
CA PHE A 612 -4.34 5.35 -28.51
C PHE A 612 -3.60 4.17 -27.85
N ASP A 613 -2.26 4.20 -27.89
CA ASP A 613 -1.40 3.13 -27.38
C ASP A 613 -1.11 3.25 -25.88
N TRP A 614 -1.58 4.31 -25.21
CA TRP A 614 -1.35 4.48 -23.78
C TRP A 614 -2.01 3.35 -22.96
N ARG A 615 -1.29 2.84 -21.97
CA ARG A 615 -1.74 1.82 -21.02
C ARG A 615 -1.34 2.24 -19.60
N PRO A 616 -2.16 1.97 -18.58
CA PRO A 616 -1.78 2.26 -17.20
C PRO A 616 -0.67 1.31 -16.72
N PRO A 617 0.15 1.72 -15.74
CA PRO A 617 1.11 0.83 -15.10
C PRO A 617 0.41 -0.19 -14.21
N VAL A 618 1.03 -1.36 -14.03
CA VAL A 618 0.62 -2.31 -12.99
C VAL A 618 0.96 -1.72 -11.62
N PRO A 619 0.04 -1.74 -10.64
CA PRO A 619 0.32 -1.23 -9.30
C PRO A 619 1.51 -1.95 -8.64
N GLU A 620 2.31 -1.21 -7.87
CA GLU A 620 3.44 -1.76 -7.13
C GLU A 620 2.95 -2.77 -6.07
N GLY A 621 3.66 -3.89 -5.94
CA GLY A 621 3.29 -4.98 -5.03
C GLY A 621 2.08 -5.82 -5.47
N TYR A 622 1.46 -5.55 -6.62
CA TYR A 622 0.34 -6.37 -7.12
C TYR A 622 0.78 -7.81 -7.38
N PRO A 623 0.01 -8.84 -6.94
CA PRO A 623 -1.37 -8.78 -6.45
C PRO A 623 -1.55 -8.64 -4.93
N GLU A 624 -0.50 -8.40 -4.15
CA GLU A 624 -0.60 -8.28 -2.68
C GLU A 624 -1.36 -7.00 -2.26
N GLY A 625 -2.09 -7.09 -1.13
CA GLY A 625 -2.74 -5.93 -0.51
C GLY A 625 -4.09 -5.51 -1.12
N ILE A 626 -4.73 -6.35 -1.94
CA ILE A 626 -6.05 -6.03 -2.56
C ILE A 626 -7.19 -5.80 -1.54
N ASP A 627 -7.04 -6.24 -0.29
CA ASP A 627 -8.02 -6.02 0.78
C ASP A 627 -7.72 -4.80 1.65
N LYS A 628 -6.65 -4.04 1.34
CA LYS A 628 -6.33 -2.82 2.06
C LYS A 628 -7.24 -1.66 1.66
N ILE A 629 -7.42 -0.72 2.59
CA ILE A 629 -8.18 0.51 2.38
C ILE A 629 -7.32 1.48 1.58
N VAL A 630 -7.80 1.88 0.40
CA VAL A 630 -7.12 2.83 -0.50
C VAL A 630 -7.86 4.16 -0.63
N ASP A 631 -8.84 4.42 0.25
CA ASP A 631 -9.54 5.70 0.26
C ASP A 631 -8.80 6.72 1.12
N GLU A 632 -8.14 7.67 0.45
CA GLU A 632 -7.43 8.75 1.14
C GLU A 632 -8.36 9.60 2.03
N ALA A 633 -9.66 9.74 1.69
CA ALA A 633 -10.60 10.49 2.53
C ALA A 633 -10.86 9.76 3.85
N GLN A 634 -11.00 8.42 3.83
CA GLN A 634 -11.12 7.62 5.04
C GLN A 634 -9.83 7.66 5.87
N ALA A 635 -8.67 7.67 5.21
CA ALA A 635 -7.40 7.85 5.89
C ALA A 635 -7.32 9.21 6.61
N LYS A 636 -7.75 10.29 5.95
CA LYS A 636 -7.80 11.64 6.55
C LYS A 636 -8.72 11.71 7.77
N GLU A 637 -9.88 11.06 7.72
CA GLU A 637 -10.80 10.95 8.86
C GLU A 637 -10.17 10.17 10.02
N PHE A 638 -9.58 9.00 9.74
CA PHE A 638 -8.83 8.19 10.69
C PHE A 638 -7.69 8.99 11.37
N LEU A 639 -6.92 9.76 10.60
CA LEU A 639 -5.82 10.56 11.13
C LEU A 639 -6.32 11.74 11.99
N SER A 640 -7.48 12.31 11.69
CA SER A 640 -8.10 13.35 12.51
C SER A 640 -8.51 12.80 13.88
N GLU A 641 -9.10 11.61 13.90
CA GLU A 641 -9.44 10.89 15.12
C GLU A 641 -8.18 10.60 15.97
N TYR A 642 -7.15 10.03 15.35
CA TYR A 642 -5.86 9.73 16.00
C TYR A 642 -5.25 10.96 16.67
N ASN A 643 -5.16 12.09 15.95
CA ASN A 643 -4.55 13.31 16.50
C ASN A 643 -5.27 13.80 17.76
N SER A 644 -6.60 13.72 17.78
CA SER A 644 -7.40 14.19 18.92
C SER A 644 -7.22 13.33 20.18
N THR A 645 -7.06 12.02 20.01
CA THR A 645 -6.90 11.09 21.14
C THR A 645 -5.44 11.01 21.60
N ALA A 646 -4.49 11.10 20.67
CA ALA A 646 -3.07 11.09 20.97
C ALA A 646 -2.66 12.26 21.88
N GLU A 647 -3.18 13.49 21.68
CA GLU A 647 -2.83 14.66 22.53
C GLU A 647 -3.14 14.41 24.01
N VAL A 648 -4.24 13.73 24.30
CA VAL A 648 -4.64 13.41 25.68
C VAL A 648 -3.75 12.31 26.28
N VAL A 649 -3.53 11.23 25.53
CA VAL A 649 -2.80 10.06 26.03
C VAL A 649 -1.31 10.38 26.20
N TRP A 650 -0.70 11.06 25.23
CA TRP A 650 0.71 11.44 25.27
C TRP A 650 0.98 12.49 26.36
N ASN A 651 0.09 13.47 26.55
CA ASN A 651 0.22 14.43 27.66
C ASN A 651 0.21 13.74 29.03
N ALA A 652 -0.74 12.83 29.26
CA ALA A 652 -0.85 12.10 30.53
C ALA A 652 0.37 11.22 30.81
N TYR A 653 0.93 10.60 29.77
CA TYR A 653 2.18 9.84 29.87
C TYR A 653 3.38 10.75 30.18
N THR A 654 3.52 11.87 29.47
CA THR A 654 4.62 12.81 29.67
C THR A 654 4.61 13.43 31.07
N GLU A 655 3.44 13.80 31.61
CA GLU A 655 3.32 14.28 33.00
C GLU A 655 3.80 13.24 34.02
N ALA A 656 3.36 11.98 33.88
CA ALA A 656 3.80 10.92 34.79
C ALA A 656 5.31 10.65 34.70
N SER A 657 5.88 10.70 33.49
CA SER A 657 7.33 10.56 33.29
C SER A 657 8.10 11.73 33.89
N TRP A 658 7.57 12.95 33.77
CA TRP A 658 8.14 14.15 34.38
C TRP A 658 8.17 14.08 35.91
N ASP A 659 7.08 13.64 36.53
CA ASP A 659 6.98 13.49 37.98
C ASP A 659 7.98 12.47 38.53
N TYR A 660 8.21 11.36 37.82
CA TYR A 660 9.25 10.39 38.17
C TYR A 660 10.67 10.99 38.04
N ASN A 661 10.94 11.69 36.93
CA ASN A 661 12.25 12.28 36.63
C ASN A 661 12.65 13.40 37.59
N THR A 662 11.68 14.13 38.13
CA THR A 662 11.88 15.27 39.03
C THR A 662 11.63 14.93 40.50
N ASN A 663 11.23 13.68 40.80
CA ASN A 663 11.06 13.15 42.16
C ASN A 663 11.08 11.61 42.13
N ILE A 664 12.27 11.01 42.22
CA ILE A 664 12.47 9.56 42.07
C ILE A 664 11.95 8.83 43.31
N THR A 665 10.75 8.25 43.21
CA THR A 665 10.14 7.41 44.25
C THR A 665 9.41 6.22 43.63
N ASP A 666 9.21 5.15 44.40
CA ASP A 666 8.37 4.01 43.96
C ASP A 666 6.92 4.44 43.70
N HIS A 667 6.42 5.46 44.40
CA HIS A 667 5.08 6.01 44.20
C HIS A 667 4.92 6.69 42.83
N ASN A 668 5.92 7.46 42.40
CA ASN A 668 5.89 8.17 41.11
C ASN A 668 6.24 7.25 39.93
N ARG A 669 6.57 5.98 40.17
CA ARG A 669 6.84 4.98 39.13
C ARG A 669 5.50 4.50 38.52
N GLU A 670 4.84 5.35 37.75
CA GLU A 670 3.54 5.04 37.14
C GLU A 670 3.65 4.23 35.83
N LEU A 671 3.83 2.91 35.98
CA LEU A 671 3.80 1.97 34.85
C LEU A 671 2.43 1.92 34.14
N GLU A 672 1.34 2.31 34.81
CA GLU A 672 0.00 2.30 34.22
C GLU A 672 -0.16 3.28 33.05
N LYS A 673 0.43 4.48 33.13
CA LYS A 673 0.37 5.48 32.04
C LYS A 673 1.17 5.05 30.83
N ASN A 674 2.29 4.37 31.04
CA ASN A 674 3.08 3.73 29.98
C ASN A 674 2.23 2.70 29.22
N LEU A 675 1.51 1.84 29.94
CA LEU A 675 0.65 0.81 29.34
C LEU A 675 -0.53 1.44 28.57
N ALA A 676 -1.12 2.53 29.08
CA ALA A 676 -2.19 3.24 28.40
C ALA A 676 -1.71 3.83 27.05
N MET A 677 -0.51 4.44 27.03
CA MET A 677 0.11 4.94 25.80
C MET A 677 0.38 3.80 24.82
N SER A 678 0.94 2.67 25.27
CA SER A 678 1.20 1.52 24.39
C SER A 678 -0.07 0.90 23.82
N LYS A 679 -1.16 0.82 24.60
CA LYS A 679 -2.47 0.34 24.10
C LYS A 679 -3.01 1.24 22.99
N HIS A 680 -2.90 2.56 23.15
CA HIS A 680 -3.27 3.53 22.12
C HIS A 680 -2.40 3.36 20.85
N THR A 681 -1.08 3.24 21.00
CA THR A 681 -0.16 2.98 19.88
C THR A 681 -0.52 1.70 19.11
N ILE A 682 -0.82 0.59 19.82
CA ILE A 682 -1.24 -0.68 19.19
C ILE A 682 -2.54 -0.49 18.40
N GLU A 683 -3.57 0.11 19.01
CA GLU A 683 -4.87 0.27 18.37
C GLU A 683 -4.77 1.05 17.06
N TYR A 684 -4.18 2.24 17.12
CA TYR A 684 -4.08 3.10 15.95
C TYR A 684 -3.05 2.59 14.93
N GLY A 685 -1.95 1.98 15.37
CA GLY A 685 -0.97 1.43 14.44
C GLY A 685 -1.46 0.18 13.71
N MET A 686 -2.26 -0.68 14.36
CA MET A 686 -2.91 -1.80 13.69
C MET A 686 -3.99 -1.34 12.71
N ARG A 687 -4.76 -0.29 13.04
CA ARG A 687 -5.68 0.36 12.08
C ARG A 687 -4.92 0.98 10.91
N ALA A 688 -3.80 1.67 11.15
CA ALA A 688 -2.97 2.26 10.10
C ALA A 688 -2.45 1.21 9.11
N ARG A 689 -2.09 0.01 9.56
CA ARG A 689 -1.65 -1.12 8.70
C ARG A 689 -2.73 -1.61 7.72
N GLN A 690 -4.01 -1.32 7.98
CA GLN A 690 -5.12 -1.67 7.08
C GLN A 690 -5.18 -0.77 5.84
N PHE A 691 -4.53 0.40 5.87
CA PHE A 691 -4.44 1.29 4.71
C PHE A 691 -3.30 0.90 3.78
N ASP A 692 -3.49 1.12 2.48
CA ASP A 692 -2.45 1.10 1.46
C ASP A 692 -2.30 2.52 0.89
N PRO A 693 -1.31 3.29 1.36
CA PRO A 693 -1.15 4.68 0.95
C PRO A 693 -0.29 4.85 -0.31
N SER A 694 0.10 3.77 -1.00
CA SER A 694 1.00 3.82 -2.17
C SER A 694 0.49 4.68 -3.33
N ASP A 695 -0.83 4.89 -3.40
CA ASP A 695 -1.49 5.65 -4.47
C ASP A 695 -2.17 6.95 -3.97
N PHE A 696 -1.95 7.32 -2.70
CA PHE A 696 -2.47 8.57 -2.14
C PHE A 696 -1.77 9.77 -2.77
N GLN A 697 -2.52 10.87 -2.93
CA GLN A 697 -2.02 12.10 -3.53
C GLN A 697 -1.38 13.02 -2.47
N ASP A 698 -1.82 12.92 -1.23
CA ASP A 698 -1.32 13.67 -0.10
C ASP A 698 -0.19 12.92 0.60
N GLU A 699 1.05 13.28 0.25
CA GLU A 699 2.28 12.72 0.84
C GLU A 699 2.29 12.79 2.37
N THR A 700 1.61 13.78 2.97
CA THR A 700 1.51 13.93 4.43
C THR A 700 0.75 12.77 5.04
N VAL A 701 -0.39 12.38 4.44
CA VAL A 701 -1.22 11.26 4.92
C VAL A 701 -0.44 9.95 4.82
N THR A 702 0.23 9.72 3.69
CA THR A 702 1.09 8.55 3.48
C THR A 702 2.18 8.47 4.54
N ARG A 703 2.88 9.58 4.80
CA ARG A 703 3.97 9.64 5.78
C ARG A 703 3.48 9.37 7.20
N ILE A 704 2.33 9.93 7.60
CA ILE A 704 1.75 9.69 8.92
C ILE A 704 1.33 8.22 9.04
N LEU A 705 0.63 7.65 8.05
CA LEU A 705 0.22 6.25 8.07
C LEU A 705 1.40 5.29 8.19
N ASN A 706 2.47 5.53 7.42
CA ASN A 706 3.69 4.73 7.50
C ASN A 706 4.31 4.79 8.90
N LYS A 707 4.40 6.00 9.50
CA LYS A 707 4.90 6.17 10.87
C LYS A 707 4.02 5.44 11.90
N LEU A 708 2.70 5.58 11.83
CA LEU A 708 1.77 4.90 12.73
C LEU A 708 1.82 3.38 12.59
N SER A 709 2.12 2.86 11.41
CA SER A 709 2.21 1.42 11.18
C SER A 709 3.37 0.74 11.92
N VAL A 710 4.33 1.52 12.43
CA VAL A 710 5.44 1.07 13.29
C VAL A 710 5.03 1.25 14.75
N LEU A 711 4.81 0.13 15.46
CA LEU A 711 4.35 0.09 16.85
C LEU A 711 5.47 0.27 17.89
N GLU A 712 6.73 0.28 17.44
CA GLU A 712 7.93 0.34 18.29
C GLU A 712 7.91 -0.74 19.41
N ARG A 713 8.30 -0.39 20.65
CA ARG A 713 8.26 -1.28 21.82
C ARG A 713 6.87 -1.82 22.14
N ALA A 714 5.79 -1.13 21.73
CA ALA A 714 4.42 -1.58 21.99
C ALA A 714 4.05 -2.83 21.18
N ALA A 715 4.88 -3.25 20.21
CA ALA A 715 4.71 -4.54 19.55
C ALA A 715 4.96 -5.74 20.47
N LEU A 716 5.67 -5.56 21.60
CA LEU A 716 5.93 -6.64 22.55
C LEU A 716 4.65 -7.11 23.25
N PRO A 717 4.55 -8.40 23.61
CA PRO A 717 3.57 -8.90 24.56
C PRO A 717 3.53 -8.07 25.85
N GLU A 718 2.37 -7.94 26.48
CA GLU A 718 2.16 -7.03 27.63
C GLU A 718 3.13 -7.32 28.81
N ASP A 719 3.41 -8.60 29.10
CA ASP A 719 4.36 -9.03 30.13
C ASP A 719 5.82 -8.64 29.80
N GLU A 720 6.24 -8.85 28.56
CA GLU A 720 7.56 -8.45 28.08
C GLU A 720 7.71 -6.92 27.95
N LEU A 721 6.63 -6.21 27.61
CA LEU A 721 6.61 -4.75 27.59
C LEU A 721 6.74 -4.16 29.01
N MET A 722 6.08 -4.78 30.00
CA MET A 722 6.26 -4.42 31.40
C MET A 722 7.69 -4.68 31.87
N GLU A 723 8.28 -5.81 31.50
CA GLU A 723 9.69 -6.13 31.76
C GLU A 723 10.61 -5.07 31.13
N TYR A 724 10.39 -4.75 29.84
CA TYR A 724 11.14 -3.75 29.09
C TYR A 724 11.14 -2.38 29.78
N ASN A 725 9.96 -1.89 30.16
CA ASN A 725 9.80 -0.59 30.83
C ASN A 725 10.43 -0.59 32.23
N THR A 726 10.35 -1.73 32.95
CA THR A 726 10.98 -1.89 34.26
C THR A 726 12.50 -1.87 34.15
N LEU A 727 13.08 -2.60 33.19
CA LEU A 727 14.53 -2.63 32.94
C LEU A 727 15.08 -1.24 32.64
N LEU A 728 14.42 -0.47 31.77
CA LEU A 728 14.82 0.91 31.48
C LEU A 728 14.81 1.78 32.74
N SER A 729 13.71 1.77 33.49
CA SER A 729 13.58 2.55 34.72
C SER A 729 14.64 2.17 35.76
N GLU A 730 14.92 0.88 35.94
CA GLU A 730 15.95 0.40 36.88
C GLU A 730 17.37 0.76 36.46
N MET A 731 17.69 0.66 35.17
CA MET A 731 19.00 1.07 34.64
C MET A 731 19.22 2.57 34.83
N GLU A 732 18.23 3.41 34.48
CA GLU A 732 18.29 4.86 34.67
C GLU A 732 18.41 5.24 36.16
N THR A 733 17.64 4.57 37.03
CA THR A 733 17.70 4.79 38.48
C THR A 733 19.08 4.41 39.03
N THR A 734 19.61 3.25 38.63
CA THR A 734 20.93 2.76 39.05
C THR A 734 22.03 3.77 38.71
N TYR A 735 21.91 4.41 37.55
CA TYR A 735 22.82 5.47 37.12
C TYR A 735 22.67 6.73 37.98
N SER A 736 21.44 7.24 38.12
CA SER A 736 21.15 8.54 38.72
C SER A 736 21.48 8.60 40.22
N VAL A 737 21.32 7.49 40.96
CA VAL A 737 21.54 7.47 42.42
C VAL A 737 22.94 6.99 42.83
N ALA A 738 23.81 6.66 41.87
CA ALA A 738 25.15 6.14 42.15
C ALA A 738 26.03 7.18 42.87
N LYS A 739 26.80 6.72 43.86
CA LYS A 739 27.72 7.53 44.67
C LYS A 739 29.04 6.79 44.84
N VAL A 740 30.16 7.51 44.83
CA VAL A 740 31.51 6.96 44.97
C VAL A 740 32.08 7.34 46.33
N CYS A 741 32.37 6.37 47.18
CA CYS A 741 32.82 6.61 48.55
C CYS A 741 34.34 6.47 48.70
N ARG A 742 34.96 7.41 49.42
CA ARG A 742 36.35 7.33 49.89
C ARG A 742 36.45 6.41 51.12
N GLU A 743 37.66 5.98 51.49
CA GLU A 743 37.92 5.10 52.65
C GLU A 743 37.40 5.66 53.99
N ASN A 744 37.23 6.98 54.08
CA ASN A 744 36.67 7.67 55.24
C ASN A 744 35.13 7.74 55.26
N ASN A 745 34.44 6.98 54.40
CA ASN A 745 32.99 7.00 54.20
C ASN A 745 32.40 8.32 53.66
N THR A 746 33.21 9.24 53.13
CA THR A 746 32.69 10.40 52.37
C THR A 746 32.31 9.95 50.96
N CYS A 747 31.03 10.07 50.60
CA CYS A 747 30.50 9.65 49.30
C CYS A 747 30.20 10.84 48.39
N HIS A 748 30.67 10.76 47.15
CA HIS A 748 30.59 11.79 46.12
C HIS A 748 29.60 11.34 45.03
N PRO A 749 28.43 12.01 44.84
CA PRO A 749 27.58 11.81 43.66
C PRO A 749 28.26 12.27 42.37
N LEU A 750 27.69 11.94 41.21
CA LEU A 750 28.20 12.41 39.91
C LEU A 750 28.28 13.94 39.86
N ASP A 751 27.15 14.60 40.09
CA ASP A 751 27.02 16.05 40.05
C ASP A 751 26.64 16.62 41.44
N PRO A 752 27.32 17.69 41.90
CA PRO A 752 28.48 18.34 41.26
C PRO A 752 29.83 17.67 41.59
N ASP A 753 29.89 16.78 42.59
CA ASP A 753 31.15 16.43 43.27
C ASP A 753 32.20 15.76 42.34
N LEU A 754 31.86 14.67 41.65
CA LEU A 754 32.82 13.95 40.81
C LEU A 754 33.13 14.71 39.51
N THR A 755 32.16 15.43 38.96
CA THR A 755 32.36 16.29 37.79
C THR A 755 33.27 17.47 38.12
N ASP A 756 33.11 18.10 39.28
CA ASP A 756 34.01 19.17 39.78
C ASP A 756 35.44 18.65 40.01
N ILE A 757 35.60 17.45 40.58
CA ILE A 757 36.93 16.84 40.77
C ILE A 757 37.64 16.68 39.41
N LEU A 758 36.95 16.14 38.40
CA LEU A 758 37.56 15.96 37.08
C LEU A 758 37.83 17.29 36.38
N ALA A 759 36.94 18.28 36.53
CA ALA A 759 37.12 19.59 35.91
C ALA A 759 38.33 20.35 36.49
N THR A 760 38.49 20.31 37.81
CA THR A 760 39.42 21.20 38.53
C THR A 760 40.71 20.55 38.99
N SER A 761 40.71 19.24 39.30
CA SER A 761 41.92 18.56 39.78
C SER A 761 42.91 18.32 38.64
N ARG A 762 44.19 18.26 39.01
CA ARG A 762 45.31 17.91 38.12
C ARG A 762 46.20 16.85 38.77
N ASP A 763 45.72 16.21 39.84
CA ASP A 763 46.40 15.09 40.49
C ASP A 763 45.99 13.78 39.80
N TYR A 764 46.98 13.01 39.33
CA TYR A 764 46.72 11.79 38.57
C TYR A 764 45.87 10.78 39.34
N ASN A 765 46.15 10.58 40.63
CA ASN A 765 45.48 9.58 41.45
C ASN A 765 44.07 10.00 41.84
N GLU A 766 43.84 11.28 42.09
CA GLU A 766 42.52 11.81 42.38
C GLU A 766 41.59 11.74 41.15
N LEU A 767 42.11 12.08 39.97
CA LEU A 767 41.38 11.92 38.71
C LEU A 767 41.07 10.43 38.45
N LEU A 768 42.02 9.53 38.76
CA LEU A 768 41.84 8.10 38.59
C LEU A 768 40.79 7.55 39.55
N PHE A 769 40.78 8.00 40.81
CA PHE A 769 39.76 7.65 41.80
C PHE A 769 38.36 8.02 41.31
N ALA A 770 38.17 9.26 40.85
CA ALA A 770 36.86 9.73 40.38
C ALA A 770 36.40 8.94 39.15
N TRP A 771 37.29 8.79 38.17
CA TRP A 771 36.99 8.13 36.89
C TRP A 771 36.67 6.64 37.05
N LYS A 772 37.47 5.91 37.84
CA LYS A 772 37.30 4.47 38.07
C LYS A 772 36.11 4.22 38.98
N GLY A 773 36.02 4.98 40.08
CA GLY A 773 34.96 4.84 41.07
C GLY A 773 33.57 5.01 40.45
N TRP A 774 33.40 5.99 39.56
CA TRP A 774 32.12 6.21 38.88
C TRP A 774 31.70 5.01 38.03
N ARG A 775 32.62 4.44 37.25
CA ARG A 775 32.34 3.29 36.38
C ARG A 775 32.00 2.04 37.18
N ASP A 776 32.71 1.80 38.27
CA ASP A 776 32.46 0.66 39.15
C ASP A 776 31.12 0.81 39.90
N ALA A 777 30.75 2.03 40.29
CA ALA A 777 29.52 2.30 41.04
C ALA A 777 28.25 2.23 40.17
N SER A 778 28.38 2.51 38.87
CA SER A 778 27.27 2.58 37.90
C SER A 778 27.31 1.47 36.85
N GLY A 779 28.28 1.52 35.92
CA GLY A 779 28.39 0.65 34.74
C GLY A 779 28.30 -0.84 35.06
N ALA A 780 29.14 -1.33 35.98
CA ALA A 780 29.17 -2.75 36.36
C ALA A 780 27.79 -3.31 36.78
N LYS A 781 26.94 -2.49 37.41
CA LYS A 781 25.60 -2.89 37.88
C LYS A 781 24.51 -2.90 36.80
N ILE A 782 24.79 -2.30 35.64
CA ILE A 782 23.85 -2.13 34.53
C ILE A 782 23.99 -3.27 33.51
N LYS A 783 25.17 -3.92 33.43
CA LYS A 783 25.52 -4.94 32.43
C LYS A 783 24.42 -5.97 32.14
N ASP A 784 23.98 -6.70 33.17
CA ASP A 784 23.02 -7.79 32.99
C ASP A 784 21.63 -7.30 32.57
N LYS A 785 21.20 -6.14 33.09
CA LYS A 785 19.94 -5.51 32.67
C LYS A 785 20.02 -5.05 31.21
N TYR A 786 21.16 -4.51 30.79
CA TYR A 786 21.37 -4.05 29.43
C TYR A 786 21.35 -5.20 28.42
N LYS A 787 21.93 -6.36 28.76
CA LYS A 787 21.84 -7.57 27.93
C LYS A 787 20.39 -7.95 27.66
N ARG A 788 19.58 -8.06 28.72
CA ARG A 788 18.15 -8.39 28.59
C ARG A 788 17.37 -7.33 27.82
N TYR A 789 17.71 -6.06 28.04
CA TYR A 789 17.15 -4.94 27.30
C TYR A 789 17.44 -5.02 25.78
N VAL A 790 18.64 -5.41 25.38
CA VAL A 790 19.03 -5.59 23.96
C VAL A 790 18.19 -6.70 23.31
N GLU A 791 17.98 -7.82 24.00
CA GLU A 791 17.13 -8.92 23.51
C GLU A 791 15.69 -8.45 23.22
N LEU A 792 15.06 -7.79 24.19
CA LEU A 792 13.69 -7.30 24.06
C LEU A 792 13.57 -6.19 22.99
N SER A 793 14.57 -5.31 22.89
CA SER A 793 14.62 -4.26 21.86
C SER A 793 14.67 -4.86 20.45
N ASN A 794 15.51 -5.88 20.23
CA ASN A 794 15.60 -6.56 18.96
C ASN A 794 14.31 -7.33 18.63
N LYS A 795 13.69 -7.98 19.63
CA LYS A 795 12.39 -8.63 19.45
C LYS A 795 11.32 -7.64 19.02
N ALA A 796 11.24 -6.46 19.65
CA ALA A 796 10.32 -5.40 19.26
C ALA A 796 10.57 -4.92 17.82
N ALA A 797 11.84 -4.73 17.42
CA ALA A 797 12.19 -4.31 16.07
C ALA A 797 11.76 -5.34 15.01
N VAL A 798 11.97 -6.63 15.27
CA VAL A 798 11.54 -7.73 14.39
C VAL A 798 10.02 -7.78 14.24
N LEU A 799 9.26 -7.59 15.32
CA LEU A 799 7.80 -7.51 15.26
C LEU A 799 7.28 -6.30 14.46
N ASN A 800 8.14 -5.32 14.21
CA ASN A 800 7.88 -4.14 13.37
C ASN A 800 8.47 -4.26 11.95
N GLY A 801 9.03 -5.42 11.57
CA GLY A 801 9.55 -5.65 10.22
C GLY A 801 11.00 -5.19 10.00
N TYR A 802 11.73 -4.84 11.04
CA TYR A 802 13.16 -4.52 10.98
C TYR A 802 14.02 -5.73 11.36
N THR A 803 15.28 -5.77 10.91
CA THR A 803 16.21 -6.87 11.24
C THR A 803 16.62 -6.85 12.71
N ASP A 804 16.79 -5.66 13.28
CA ASP A 804 17.26 -5.39 14.63
C ASP A 804 16.93 -3.95 15.04
N ASN A 805 17.10 -3.61 16.31
CA ASN A 805 16.79 -2.26 16.81
C ASN A 805 17.72 -1.18 16.23
N GLY A 806 18.95 -1.53 15.86
CA GLY A 806 19.85 -0.61 15.16
C GLY A 806 19.35 -0.26 13.77
N ALA A 807 18.81 -1.23 13.02
CA ALA A 807 18.19 -1.00 11.72
C ALA A 807 16.96 -0.08 11.82
N TYR A 808 16.12 -0.27 12.86
CA TYR A 808 15.02 0.64 13.15
C TYR A 808 15.52 2.08 13.35
N TRP A 809 16.54 2.28 14.21
CA TRP A 809 17.06 3.61 14.50
C TRP A 809 17.66 4.31 13.30
N ARG A 810 18.39 3.58 12.46
CA ARG A 810 18.93 4.14 11.21
C ARG A 810 17.84 4.49 10.21
N SER A 811 16.70 3.79 10.23
CA SER A 811 15.57 4.07 9.33
C SER A 811 14.95 5.45 9.55
N LEU A 812 15.08 6.03 10.76
CA LEU A 812 14.61 7.39 11.07
C LEU A 812 15.35 8.47 10.27
N TYR A 813 16.53 8.15 9.74
CA TYR A 813 17.32 9.01 8.86
C TYR A 813 16.98 8.81 7.38
N GLU A 814 16.05 7.93 7.02
CA GLU A 814 15.51 7.80 5.65
C GLU A 814 16.57 7.72 4.54
N THR A 815 17.75 7.19 4.86
CA THR A 815 18.88 7.03 3.93
C THR A 815 19.47 5.63 4.07
N PRO A 816 19.64 4.89 2.95
CA PRO A 816 20.20 3.55 2.99
C PRO A 816 21.72 3.56 3.30
N THR A 817 22.39 4.71 3.23
CA THR A 817 23.85 4.86 3.37
C THR A 817 24.28 5.57 4.65
N PHE A 818 23.42 5.60 5.68
CA PHE A 818 23.65 6.44 6.86
C PHE A 818 24.97 6.15 7.58
N GLU A 819 25.36 4.88 7.74
CA GLU A 819 26.63 4.52 8.38
C GLU A 819 27.83 4.99 7.55
N GLU A 820 27.76 4.83 6.22
CA GLU A 820 28.81 5.28 5.30
C GLU A 820 28.93 6.81 5.25
N ASP A 821 27.80 7.51 5.32
CA ASP A 821 27.75 8.97 5.34
C ASP A 821 28.43 9.54 6.59
N LEU A 822 28.19 8.95 7.77
CA LEU A 822 28.86 9.35 9.01
C LEU A 822 30.36 9.04 9.02
N GLU A 823 30.79 7.86 8.55
CA GLU A 823 32.21 7.53 8.44
C GLU A 823 32.92 8.52 7.50
N ARG A 824 32.29 8.89 6.39
CA ARG A 824 32.82 9.88 5.44
C ARG A 824 33.00 11.25 6.09
N LEU A 825 32.01 11.72 6.86
CA LEU A 825 32.08 12.99 7.60
C LEU A 825 33.21 12.95 8.65
N TYR A 826 33.34 11.86 9.39
CA TYR A 826 34.44 11.70 10.34
C TYR A 826 35.81 11.74 9.65
N LEU A 827 35.98 11.07 8.51
CA LEU A 827 37.24 11.08 7.75
C LEU A 827 37.62 12.47 7.24
N GLN A 828 36.64 13.32 6.89
CA GLN A 828 36.89 14.71 6.52
C GLN A 828 37.42 15.54 7.71
N LEU A 829 36.94 15.25 8.92
CA LEU A 829 37.32 15.92 10.18
C LEU A 829 38.60 15.38 10.81
N GLN A 830 38.97 14.14 10.47
CA GLN A 830 40.09 13.42 11.06
C GLN A 830 41.41 14.22 11.08
N PRO A 831 41.83 14.96 10.03
CA PRO A 831 43.08 15.72 10.07
C PRO A 831 43.13 16.76 11.19
N LEU A 832 42.01 17.46 11.43
CA LEU A 832 41.89 18.44 12.52
C LEU A 832 41.95 17.77 13.88
N TYR A 833 41.20 16.67 14.06
CA TYR A 833 41.21 15.90 15.29
C TYR A 833 42.59 15.34 15.63
N LEU A 834 43.32 14.76 14.66
CA LEU A 834 44.65 14.20 14.88
C LEU A 834 45.67 15.26 15.31
N ASN A 835 45.56 16.47 14.75
CA ASN A 835 46.42 17.60 15.14
C ASN A 835 46.10 18.12 16.54
N LEU A 836 44.82 18.25 16.88
CA LEU A 836 44.37 18.61 18.21
C LEU A 836 44.82 17.58 19.26
N HIS A 837 44.62 16.30 18.97
CA HIS A 837 45.02 15.17 19.83
C HIS A 837 46.52 15.16 20.11
N ALA A 838 47.36 15.27 19.07
CA ALA A 838 48.82 15.29 19.23
C ALA A 838 49.30 16.45 20.12
N TYR A 839 48.72 17.64 19.93
CA TYR A 839 49.02 18.82 20.72
C TYR A 839 48.62 18.64 22.20
N VAL A 840 47.39 18.20 22.45
CA VAL A 840 46.88 17.91 23.81
C VAL A 840 47.73 16.83 24.49
N ARG A 841 48.07 15.76 23.77
CA ARG A 841 48.93 14.68 24.29
C ARG A 841 50.29 15.19 24.74
N ARG A 842 50.92 16.10 23.98
CA ARG A 842 52.18 16.73 24.39
C ARG A 842 52.03 17.55 25.66
N ALA A 843 50.98 18.37 25.76
CA ALA A 843 50.73 19.17 26.96
C ALA A 843 50.54 18.29 28.20
N LEU A 844 49.78 17.19 28.07
CA LEU A 844 49.61 16.20 29.13
C LEU A 844 50.93 15.49 29.46
N TYR A 845 51.75 15.15 28.47
CA TYR A 845 53.08 14.58 28.69
C TYR A 845 53.97 15.53 29.50
N ASN A 846 53.95 16.83 29.19
CA ASN A 846 54.73 17.83 29.92
C ASN A 846 54.25 17.98 31.37
N LYS A 847 52.97 17.73 31.64
CA LYS A 847 52.36 17.82 32.97
C LYS A 847 52.59 16.56 33.82
N TYR A 848 52.40 15.38 33.23
CA TYR A 848 52.34 14.09 33.97
C TYR A 848 53.55 13.18 33.74
N GLY A 849 54.43 13.48 32.79
CA GLY A 849 55.66 12.72 32.55
C GLY A 849 55.47 11.42 31.74
N ALA A 850 56.60 10.76 31.45
CA ALA A 850 56.66 9.59 30.58
C ALA A 850 56.10 8.32 31.22
N GLU A 851 56.03 8.24 32.56
CA GLU A 851 55.36 7.14 33.25
C GLU A 851 53.85 7.09 33.01
N HIS A 852 53.24 8.23 32.70
CA HIS A 852 51.79 8.38 32.61
C HIS A 852 51.29 8.71 31.20
N ILE A 853 52.16 9.18 30.30
CA ILE A 853 51.82 9.52 28.90
C ILE A 853 52.94 9.10 27.95
N SER A 854 52.59 8.49 26.81
CA SER A 854 53.50 8.30 25.68
C SER A 854 53.23 9.35 24.61
N LEU A 855 54.28 9.97 24.06
CA LEU A 855 54.18 10.90 22.92
C LEU A 855 53.75 10.23 21.60
N ARG A 856 53.71 8.90 21.58
CA ARG A 856 53.36 8.07 20.41
C ARG A 856 52.18 7.14 20.69
N GLY A 857 51.67 7.11 21.92
CA GLY A 857 50.59 6.25 22.36
C GLY A 857 49.25 6.99 22.53
N PRO A 858 48.20 6.27 22.96
CA PRO A 858 46.90 6.86 23.30
C PRO A 858 46.94 7.69 24.59
N ILE A 859 45.93 8.55 24.80
CA ILE A 859 45.77 9.36 26.01
C ILE A 859 44.89 8.60 27.03
N PRO A 860 45.30 8.47 28.31
CA PRO A 860 44.46 7.93 29.36
C PRO A 860 43.21 8.82 29.60
N ALA A 861 42.01 8.23 29.47
CA ALA A 861 40.76 9.00 29.41
C ALA A 861 40.49 9.92 30.62
N HIS A 862 40.91 9.53 31.83
CA HIS A 862 40.69 10.30 33.07
C HIS A 862 41.42 11.66 33.13
N LEU A 863 42.36 11.95 32.22
CA LEU A 863 43.17 13.17 32.26
C LEU A 863 42.56 14.34 31.46
N LEU A 864 41.41 14.13 30.82
CA LEU A 864 40.82 15.07 29.86
C LEU A 864 39.74 15.98 30.47
N GLY A 865 39.65 16.04 31.79
CA GLY A 865 38.80 17.02 32.49
C GLY A 865 37.30 16.74 32.47
N ASN A 866 36.87 15.60 31.94
CA ASN A 866 35.46 15.20 31.81
C ASN A 866 35.27 13.71 32.11
N MET A 867 34.17 13.33 32.80
CA MET A 867 33.89 11.95 33.23
C MET A 867 33.94 10.91 32.12
N TRP A 868 33.56 11.31 30.90
CA TRP A 868 33.47 10.43 29.74
C TRP A 868 34.51 10.71 28.67
N ALA A 869 35.36 11.74 28.89
CA ALA A 869 36.31 12.28 27.93
C ALA A 869 35.64 12.70 26.59
N GLN A 870 34.40 13.18 26.67
CA GLN A 870 33.64 13.63 25.49
C GLN A 870 33.90 15.10 25.14
N SER A 871 34.34 15.90 26.12
CA SER A 871 34.75 17.30 25.97
C SER A 871 36.04 17.49 26.76
N TRP A 872 36.97 18.26 26.20
CA TRP A 872 38.31 18.52 26.76
C TRP A 872 38.46 20.00 27.19
N SER A 873 37.37 20.78 27.22
CA SER A 873 37.37 22.19 27.58
C SER A 873 37.99 22.45 28.96
N ASN A 874 37.74 21.55 29.92
CA ASN A 874 38.19 21.68 31.30
C ASN A 874 39.71 21.60 31.49
N ILE A 875 40.48 21.19 30.47
CA ILE A 875 41.96 21.23 30.51
C ILE A 875 42.55 22.39 29.70
N PHE A 876 41.74 23.36 29.29
CA PHE A 876 42.15 24.49 28.47
C PHE A 876 43.35 25.26 29.06
N ASP A 877 43.44 25.35 30.39
CA ASP A 877 44.57 25.95 31.11
C ASP A 877 45.92 25.28 30.82
N LEU A 878 45.92 23.97 30.51
CA LEU A 878 47.12 23.21 30.16
C LEU A 878 47.52 23.35 28.67
N VAL A 879 46.57 23.66 27.80
CA VAL A 879 46.71 23.59 26.33
C VAL A 879 46.52 24.96 25.67
N MET A 880 46.52 26.04 26.45
CA MET A 880 46.29 27.39 25.93
C MET A 880 47.45 27.84 25.02
N PRO A 881 47.18 28.18 23.73
CA PRO A 881 48.20 28.64 22.79
C PRO A 881 48.93 29.93 23.21
N PHE A 882 48.19 30.93 23.70
CA PHE A 882 48.70 32.25 24.05
C PHE A 882 48.26 32.65 25.48
N PRO A 883 49.04 32.32 26.52
CA PRO A 883 48.67 32.52 27.93
C PRO A 883 48.50 33.99 28.35
N ASP A 884 49.16 34.91 27.65
CA ASP A 884 49.16 36.36 27.95
C ASP A 884 48.00 37.12 27.27
N ALA A 885 47.20 36.45 26.43
CA ALA A 885 46.02 37.03 25.78
C ALA A 885 44.78 36.99 26.70
N THR A 886 43.76 37.82 26.39
CA THR A 886 42.54 37.92 27.20
C THR A 886 41.79 36.59 27.24
N LYS A 887 41.42 36.13 28.45
CA LYS A 887 40.72 34.86 28.66
C LYS A 887 39.22 34.99 28.37
N VAL A 888 38.65 33.99 27.71
CA VAL A 888 37.19 33.83 27.52
C VAL A 888 36.68 32.78 28.52
N ASP A 889 36.62 33.14 29.80
CA ASP A 889 35.88 32.37 30.81
C ASP A 889 35.01 33.36 31.60
N ALA A 890 33.71 33.28 31.39
CA ALA A 890 32.75 34.16 32.02
C ALA A 890 32.46 33.75 33.49
N THR A 891 32.84 32.56 33.93
CA THR A 891 32.50 32.01 35.25
C THR A 891 32.87 32.94 36.40
N PRO A 892 34.09 33.50 36.49
CA PRO A 892 34.45 34.41 37.58
C PRO A 892 33.62 35.70 37.55
N ALA A 893 33.32 36.22 36.35
CA ALA A 893 32.53 37.43 36.16
C ALA A 893 31.05 37.20 36.52
N MET A 894 30.45 36.07 36.10
CA MET A 894 29.09 35.66 36.46
C MET A 894 28.94 35.55 37.98
N LYS A 895 29.89 34.87 38.65
CA LYS A 895 29.91 34.76 40.12
C LYS A 895 30.07 36.13 40.80
N GLN A 896 30.96 36.99 40.30
CA GLN A 896 31.16 38.34 40.85
C GLN A 896 29.92 39.23 40.69
N GLN A 897 29.19 39.09 39.59
CA GLN A 897 27.96 39.83 39.29
C GLN A 897 26.71 39.25 39.98
N GLY A 898 26.84 38.15 40.74
CA GLY A 898 25.74 37.54 41.46
C GLY A 898 24.71 36.85 40.57
N TRP A 899 25.16 36.27 39.44
CA TRP A 899 24.29 35.48 38.57
C TRP A 899 23.64 34.31 39.33
N THR A 900 22.39 34.01 38.97
CA THR A 900 21.64 32.85 39.46
C THR A 900 21.33 31.91 38.29
N PRO A 901 21.03 30.62 38.53
CA PRO A 901 20.54 29.72 37.48
C PRO A 901 19.40 30.34 36.65
N LYS A 902 18.41 30.93 37.31
CA LYS A 902 17.30 31.62 36.64
C LYS A 902 17.76 32.72 35.67
N MET A 903 18.75 33.54 36.06
CA MET A 903 19.28 34.59 35.18
C MET A 903 19.95 34.01 33.94
N MET A 904 20.55 32.81 34.02
CA MET A 904 21.15 32.13 32.85
C MET A 904 20.07 31.76 31.82
N PHE A 905 18.93 31.24 32.28
CA PHE A 905 17.78 30.95 31.41
C PHE A 905 17.12 32.23 30.86
N GLU A 906 16.97 33.28 31.68
CA GLU A 906 16.42 34.58 31.23
C GLU A 906 17.31 35.27 30.19
N GLU A 907 18.63 35.09 30.27
CA GLU A 907 19.56 35.57 29.25
C GLU A 907 19.44 34.77 27.95
N SER A 908 19.29 33.44 28.05
CA SER A 908 19.10 32.59 26.88
C SER A 908 17.76 32.83 26.18
N ASP A 909 16.66 33.05 26.92
CA ASP A 909 15.37 33.48 26.33
C ASP A 909 15.51 34.84 25.62
N ARG A 910 16.23 35.80 26.23
CA ARG A 910 16.55 37.09 25.59
C ARG A 910 17.37 36.93 24.32
N PHE A 911 18.33 36.00 24.31
CA PHE A 911 19.10 35.67 23.12
C PHE A 911 18.19 35.16 21.99
N PHE A 912 17.38 34.12 22.23
CA PHE A 912 16.50 33.56 21.20
C PHE A 912 15.42 34.55 20.72
N THR A 913 14.84 35.34 21.63
CA THR A 913 13.87 36.38 21.25
C THR A 913 14.51 37.51 20.45
N SER A 914 15.79 37.84 20.68
CA SER A 914 16.53 38.79 19.86
C SER A 914 16.73 38.32 18.41
N LEU A 915 16.75 37.01 18.19
CA LEU A 915 16.76 36.38 16.86
C LEU A 915 15.36 36.32 16.22
N GLY A 916 14.33 36.85 16.88
CA GLY A 916 12.95 36.86 16.41
C GLY A 916 12.19 35.54 16.63
N LEU A 917 12.66 34.69 17.55
CA LEU A 917 11.96 33.46 17.97
C LEU A 917 10.91 33.75 19.08
N ILE A 918 10.15 32.72 19.44
CA ILE A 918 8.99 32.85 20.34
C ILE A 918 9.48 32.94 21.79
N PRO A 919 9.07 33.92 22.61
CA PRO A 919 9.45 33.98 24.02
C PRO A 919 8.94 32.75 24.78
N MET A 920 9.70 32.27 25.77
CA MET A 920 9.28 31.14 26.60
C MET A 920 7.91 31.39 27.26
N PRO A 921 6.96 30.42 27.21
CA PRO A 921 5.64 30.57 27.81
C PRO A 921 5.70 30.62 29.35
N GLN A 922 4.63 31.09 29.99
CA GLN A 922 4.61 31.21 31.45
C GLN A 922 4.75 29.85 32.15
N GLU A 923 4.10 28.82 31.60
CA GLU A 923 4.17 27.45 32.08
C GLU A 923 5.60 26.91 32.12
N PHE A 924 6.46 27.32 31.17
CA PHE A 924 7.88 26.94 31.17
C PHE A 924 8.57 27.42 32.45
N TRP A 925 8.36 28.69 32.83
CA TRP A 925 8.97 29.29 34.02
C TRP A 925 8.40 28.72 35.31
N ASP A 926 7.10 28.43 35.34
CA ASP A 926 6.40 27.98 36.53
C ASP A 926 6.67 26.50 36.85
N LYS A 927 6.94 25.68 35.83
CA LYS A 927 7.00 24.20 35.96
C LYS A 927 8.35 23.56 35.66
N SER A 928 9.32 24.27 35.08
CA SER A 928 10.66 23.71 34.80
C SER A 928 11.48 23.51 36.08
N MET A 929 12.32 22.48 36.10
CA MET A 929 13.31 22.26 37.15
C MET A 929 14.65 22.82 36.68
N ILE A 930 14.88 24.12 36.90
CA ILE A 930 16.10 24.83 36.49
C ILE A 930 17.23 24.79 37.53
N GLU A 931 16.94 24.29 38.73
CA GLU A 931 17.92 24.08 39.79
C GLU A 931 17.55 22.84 40.60
N LYS A 932 18.52 22.26 41.31
CA LYS A 932 18.28 21.07 42.14
C LYS A 932 17.40 21.45 43.35
N PRO A 933 16.27 20.75 43.61
CA PRO A 933 15.43 21.04 44.76
C PRO A 933 16.19 20.91 46.09
N ALA A 934 16.00 21.89 47.00
CA ALA A 934 16.66 21.92 48.30
C ALA A 934 15.99 21.02 49.37
N ASP A 935 14.89 20.36 49.03
CA ASP A 935 14.09 19.52 49.94
C ASP A 935 14.63 18.08 50.11
N GLY A 936 15.76 17.78 49.48
CA GLY A 936 16.47 16.51 49.63
C GLY A 936 15.89 15.36 48.81
N ARG A 937 14.92 15.61 47.91
CA ARG A 937 14.42 14.60 46.98
C ARG A 937 15.51 14.19 45.98
N GLU A 938 15.53 12.92 45.58
CA GLU A 938 16.41 12.42 44.52
C GLU A 938 15.79 12.75 43.15
N VAL A 939 16.58 13.28 42.22
CA VAL A 939 16.13 13.75 40.89
C VAL A 939 17.12 13.35 39.80
N VAL A 940 16.68 13.29 38.55
CA VAL A 940 17.57 13.14 37.40
C VAL A 940 18.16 14.51 37.06
N CYS A 941 19.47 14.69 37.24
CA CYS A 941 20.14 15.98 37.02
C CYS A 941 20.62 16.21 35.57
N HIS A 942 20.58 15.19 34.71
CA HIS A 942 20.94 15.35 33.30
C HIS A 942 19.98 16.33 32.60
N ALA A 943 20.56 17.32 31.92
CA ALA A 943 19.83 18.34 31.17
C ALA A 943 18.92 17.69 30.10
N SER A 944 17.68 18.15 29.98
CA SER A 944 16.73 17.71 28.94
C SER A 944 15.56 18.70 28.79
N ALA A 945 15.08 18.86 27.56
CA ALA A 945 13.87 19.60 27.19
C ALA A 945 12.71 18.66 26.81
N TRP A 946 11.47 19.06 27.15
CA TRP A 946 10.27 18.21 27.01
C TRP A 946 9.08 18.96 26.37
N ASP A 947 8.42 18.33 25.39
CA ASP A 947 7.08 18.70 24.87
C ASP A 947 6.00 17.87 25.60
N PHE A 948 5.02 18.53 26.21
CA PHE A 948 3.90 17.87 26.90
C PHE A 948 2.71 17.60 25.98
N TYR A 949 2.86 17.79 24.67
CA TYR A 949 1.92 17.47 23.59
C TYR A 949 0.56 18.20 23.64
N ASN A 950 0.41 19.18 24.52
CA ASN A 950 -0.82 19.98 24.67
C ASN A 950 -0.72 21.40 24.04
N ARG A 951 0.36 21.66 23.30
CA ARG A 951 0.67 22.92 22.59
C ARG A 951 0.91 24.14 23.48
N LYS A 952 1.00 23.96 24.80
CA LYS A 952 1.10 25.04 25.79
C LYS A 952 2.25 24.84 26.77
N ASP A 953 2.48 23.61 27.16
CA ASP A 953 3.37 23.24 28.23
C ASP A 953 4.65 22.62 27.66
N PHE A 954 5.76 23.30 27.91
CA PHE A 954 7.10 22.91 27.49
C PHE A 954 8.03 23.18 28.66
N ARG A 955 8.89 22.23 29.02
CA ARG A 955 9.69 22.32 30.25
C ARG A 955 11.13 21.88 30.04
N ILE A 956 12.04 22.35 30.90
CA ILE A 956 13.42 21.87 31.02
C ILE A 956 13.69 21.32 32.41
N LYS A 957 14.47 20.24 32.47
CA LYS A 957 15.02 19.65 33.69
C LYS A 957 16.55 19.73 33.65
N GLN A 958 17.17 20.52 34.52
CA GLN A 958 18.62 20.65 34.69
C GLN A 958 18.98 21.06 36.13
N CYS A 959 19.99 20.43 36.74
CA CYS A 959 20.53 20.84 38.04
C CYS A 959 21.61 21.93 37.87
N THR A 960 21.21 23.12 37.41
CA THR A 960 22.14 24.15 36.95
C THR A 960 23.01 24.75 38.07
N VAL A 961 24.30 24.87 37.78
CA VAL A 961 25.32 25.55 38.59
C VAL A 961 25.84 26.77 37.82
N VAL A 962 26.15 27.85 38.53
CA VAL A 962 26.62 29.10 37.91
C VAL A 962 28.08 28.96 37.44
N ASN A 963 28.25 28.47 36.22
CA ASN A 963 29.50 28.37 35.48
C ASN A 963 29.24 28.49 33.96
N MET A 964 30.32 28.59 33.17
CA MET A 964 30.22 28.77 31.72
C MET A 964 29.72 27.51 30.98
N ASP A 965 30.05 26.31 31.43
CA ASP A 965 29.62 25.04 30.81
C ASP A 965 28.09 24.88 30.89
N ASP A 966 27.52 25.18 32.05
CA ASP A 966 26.08 25.16 32.28
C ASP A 966 25.37 26.28 31.53
N LEU A 967 26.01 27.45 31.33
CA LEU A 967 25.45 28.52 30.49
C LEU A 967 25.27 28.05 29.04
N ILE A 968 26.25 27.33 28.51
CA ILE A 968 26.17 26.73 27.17
C ILE A 968 25.09 25.65 27.12
N THR A 969 25.02 24.79 28.15
CA THR A 969 24.00 23.75 28.25
C THR A 969 22.58 24.33 28.30
N VAL A 970 22.38 25.43 29.04
CA VAL A 970 21.10 26.15 29.07
C VAL A 970 20.71 26.62 27.68
N HIS A 971 21.62 27.23 26.91
CA HIS A 971 21.34 27.64 25.53
C HIS A 971 21.01 26.46 24.61
N HIS A 972 21.70 25.33 24.79
CA HIS A 972 21.42 24.10 24.05
C HIS A 972 19.99 23.60 24.30
N GLU A 973 19.60 23.42 25.57
CA GLU A 973 18.27 22.90 25.93
C GLU A 973 17.15 23.88 25.57
N MET A 974 17.38 25.19 25.74
CA MET A 974 16.40 26.20 25.31
C MET A 974 16.22 26.25 23.80
N GLY A 975 17.25 25.85 23.03
CA GLY A 975 17.13 25.61 21.59
C GLY A 975 16.15 24.48 21.25
N HIS A 976 16.14 23.38 22.03
CA HIS A 976 15.15 22.31 21.87
C HIS A 976 13.73 22.80 22.15
N VAL A 977 13.53 23.59 23.22
CA VAL A 977 12.21 24.17 23.53
C VAL A 977 11.73 25.12 22.42
N GLN A 978 12.63 25.91 21.82
CA GLN A 978 12.28 26.73 20.65
C GLN A 978 11.78 25.88 19.49
N TYR A 979 12.39 24.71 19.28
CA TYR A 979 11.95 23.78 18.25
C TYR A 979 10.51 23.31 18.51
N PHE A 980 10.20 22.95 19.76
CA PHE A 980 8.85 22.55 20.17
C PHE A 980 7.81 23.65 19.93
N LEU A 981 8.17 24.89 20.27
CA LEU A 981 7.31 26.06 20.05
C LEU A 981 7.04 26.33 18.56
N GLN A 982 7.96 26.01 17.65
CA GLN A 982 7.75 26.24 16.21
C GLN A 982 6.81 25.23 15.56
N TYR A 983 6.84 23.96 15.99
CA TYR A 983 6.00 22.90 15.40
C TYR A 983 4.77 22.53 16.21
N MET A 984 4.45 23.28 17.29
CA MET A 984 3.38 22.91 18.22
C MET A 984 2.00 22.73 17.55
N ASP A 985 1.78 23.34 16.38
CA ASP A 985 0.54 23.21 15.61
C ASP A 985 0.54 22.04 14.60
N GLN A 986 1.67 21.34 14.43
CA GLN A 986 1.74 20.13 13.60
C GLN A 986 0.99 18.96 14.25
N PRO A 987 0.55 17.96 13.46
CA PRO A 987 0.13 16.65 13.95
C PRO A 987 1.15 16.05 14.92
N ILE A 988 0.72 15.31 15.94
CA ILE A 988 1.64 14.69 16.92
C ILE A 988 2.71 13.85 16.23
N SER A 989 2.34 13.12 15.18
CA SER A 989 3.27 12.29 14.41
C SER A 989 4.43 13.07 13.78
N PHE A 990 4.33 14.40 13.66
CA PHE A 990 5.35 15.30 13.12
C PHE A 990 5.99 16.23 14.16
N ARG A 991 5.60 16.18 15.44
CA ARG A 991 6.22 16.95 16.53
C ARG A 991 7.51 16.27 17.00
N ASP A 992 8.47 16.23 16.08
CA ASP A 992 9.83 15.72 16.28
C ASP A 992 10.79 16.51 15.37
N GLY A 993 12.09 16.44 15.64
CA GLY A 993 13.09 17.23 14.94
C GLY A 993 13.45 16.74 13.53
N ALA A 994 13.80 17.68 12.64
CA ALA A 994 14.09 17.43 11.22
C ALA A 994 15.57 17.09 10.92
N ASN A 995 16.52 17.57 11.72
CA ASN A 995 17.98 17.26 11.83
C ASN A 995 18.84 18.47 12.28
N PRO A 996 20.09 18.30 12.78
CA PRO A 996 20.95 19.40 13.29
C PRO A 996 21.78 20.13 12.25
N VAL A 997 21.98 21.44 12.44
CA VAL A 997 23.10 22.23 11.87
C VAL A 997 23.62 23.22 12.94
N THR A 998 24.92 23.50 12.97
CA THR A 998 25.56 24.47 13.89
C THR A 998 25.92 25.78 13.17
N GLU A 999 25.61 26.94 13.76
CA GLU A 999 25.97 28.28 13.27
C GLU A 999 27.34 28.77 13.81
N ASN A 1000 27.99 29.65 13.04
CA ASN A 1000 29.37 30.15 13.21
C ASN A 1000 29.42 31.58 13.78
N GLU A 1001 30.40 31.88 14.66
CA GLU A 1001 30.89 33.24 14.93
C GLU A 1001 32.44 33.30 15.09
N GLU A 1002 33.03 34.39 14.59
CA GLU A 1002 34.46 34.58 14.24
C GLU A 1002 35.48 34.82 15.40
N SER A 1003 36.71 34.34 15.15
CA SER A 1003 38.06 34.84 15.53
C SER A 1003 38.53 35.02 16.99
N ASP A 1004 39.40 34.10 17.43
CA ASP A 1004 40.70 34.23 18.14
C ASP A 1004 41.27 32.79 18.21
N ILE A 1005 42.59 32.54 18.10
CA ILE A 1005 43.14 31.17 18.17
C ILE A 1005 42.89 30.53 19.54
N ASN A 1006 42.91 31.32 20.62
CA ASN A 1006 42.54 30.82 21.96
C ASN A 1006 41.06 30.42 22.03
N TYR A 1007 40.19 31.22 21.41
CA TYR A 1007 38.76 30.93 21.32
C TYR A 1007 38.50 29.68 20.48
N LEU A 1008 39.05 29.60 19.27
CA LEU A 1008 38.94 28.43 18.40
C LEU A 1008 39.48 27.17 19.09
N MET A 1009 40.57 27.26 19.86
CA MET A 1009 41.09 26.14 20.64
C MET A 1009 40.08 25.68 21.69
N SER A 1010 39.49 26.61 22.45
CA SER A 1010 38.45 26.28 23.44
C SER A 1010 37.25 25.57 22.80
N ILE A 1011 36.75 26.10 21.67
CA ILE A 1011 35.65 25.48 20.93
C ILE A 1011 36.07 24.12 20.33
N ALA A 1012 37.30 23.96 19.85
CA ALA A 1012 37.79 22.69 19.30
C ALA A 1012 37.90 21.60 20.38
N LEU A 1013 38.39 21.96 21.58
CA LEU A 1013 38.44 21.05 22.72
C LEU A 1013 37.05 20.58 23.16
N ASP A 1014 36.01 21.37 22.93
CA ASP A 1014 34.64 20.95 23.19
C ASP A 1014 34.04 20.19 21.98
N LYS A 1015 33.88 20.86 20.84
CA LYS A 1015 33.12 20.33 19.69
C LYS A 1015 33.90 19.30 18.86
N ILE A 1016 35.17 19.55 18.54
CA ILE A 1016 35.95 18.61 17.71
C ILE A 1016 36.30 17.34 18.49
N ALA A 1017 36.54 17.46 19.80
CA ALA A 1017 36.76 16.30 20.67
C ALA A 1017 35.50 15.41 20.82
N PHE A 1018 34.32 16.03 20.79
CA PHE A 1018 33.04 15.35 20.97
C PHE A 1018 32.59 14.52 19.76
N LEU A 1019 32.82 15.00 18.53
CA LEU A 1019 32.35 14.34 17.31
C LEU A 1019 32.74 12.84 17.18
N PRO A 1020 34.01 12.42 17.38
CA PRO A 1020 34.35 11.01 17.35
C PRO A 1020 33.71 10.21 18.49
N PHE A 1021 33.45 10.84 19.64
CA PHE A 1021 32.74 10.20 20.76
C PHE A 1021 31.27 9.91 20.43
N GLY A 1022 30.54 10.89 19.88
CA GLY A 1022 29.16 10.71 19.46
C GLY A 1022 29.05 9.62 18.38
N TYR A 1023 29.92 9.68 17.37
CA TYR A 1023 29.95 8.70 16.28
C TYR A 1023 30.25 7.27 16.77
N LEU A 1024 31.29 7.07 17.59
CA LEU A 1024 31.65 5.72 18.07
C LEU A 1024 30.57 5.12 18.98
N MET A 1025 29.82 5.95 19.69
CA MET A 1025 28.80 5.50 20.63
C MET A 1025 27.65 4.83 19.88
N ASP A 1026 27.03 5.51 18.92
CA ASP A 1026 25.95 4.88 18.14
C ASP A 1026 26.47 3.73 17.26
N GLN A 1027 27.71 3.82 16.73
CA GLN A 1027 28.38 2.68 16.08
C GLN A 1027 28.52 1.45 16.99
N TRP A 1028 28.86 1.62 18.27
CA TRP A 1028 28.92 0.52 19.23
C TRP A 1028 27.52 -0.07 19.46
N ARG A 1029 26.49 0.76 19.63
CA ARG A 1029 25.11 0.28 19.87
C ARG A 1029 24.54 -0.47 18.69
N TRP A 1030 24.71 0.05 17.47
CA TRP A 1030 24.28 -0.63 16.25
C TRP A 1030 24.90 -2.00 16.13
N LYS A 1031 26.21 -2.11 16.40
CA LYS A 1031 26.93 -3.39 16.38
C LYS A 1031 26.52 -4.33 17.52
N VAL A 1032 26.06 -3.80 18.65
CA VAL A 1032 25.48 -4.62 19.72
C VAL A 1032 24.10 -5.16 19.32
N PHE A 1033 23.25 -4.32 18.72
CA PHE A 1033 21.91 -4.73 18.29
C PHE A 1033 21.94 -5.73 17.14
N ASP A 1034 22.79 -5.54 16.14
CA ASP A 1034 22.91 -6.47 15.00
C ASP A 1034 23.78 -7.71 15.29
N GLY A 1035 24.37 -7.80 16.48
CA GLY A 1035 25.17 -8.93 16.93
C GLY A 1035 26.62 -8.96 16.41
N ARG A 1036 27.11 -7.92 15.70
CA ARG A 1036 28.54 -7.76 15.36
C ARG A 1036 29.44 -7.67 16.60
N ILE A 1037 28.93 -7.17 17.72
CA ILE A 1037 29.57 -7.19 19.04
C ILE A 1037 28.76 -8.13 19.94
N LYS A 1038 29.40 -9.20 20.43
CA LYS A 1038 28.77 -10.16 21.32
C LYS A 1038 28.77 -9.68 22.77
N GLU A 1039 27.85 -10.23 23.56
CA GLU A 1039 27.63 -9.88 24.96
C GLU A 1039 28.80 -10.15 25.92
N ASP A 1040 29.75 -10.98 25.50
CA ASP A 1040 31.01 -11.30 26.18
C ASP A 1040 32.19 -10.42 25.69
N GLU A 1041 31.93 -9.47 24.80
CA GLU A 1041 32.94 -8.54 24.26
C GLU A 1041 32.50 -7.06 24.34
N TYR A 1042 31.43 -6.76 25.08
CA TYR A 1042 30.86 -5.41 25.17
C TYR A 1042 31.89 -4.36 25.59
N ASN A 1043 32.64 -4.62 26.67
CA ASN A 1043 33.59 -3.67 27.22
C ASN A 1043 34.88 -3.60 26.39
N GLN A 1044 35.37 -4.74 25.92
CA GLN A 1044 36.55 -4.84 25.06
C GLN A 1044 36.34 -4.07 23.75
N GLN A 1045 35.20 -4.29 23.07
CA GLN A 1045 34.92 -3.61 21.80
C GLN A 1045 34.65 -2.11 21.98
N TRP A 1046 34.07 -1.72 23.12
CA TRP A 1046 33.97 -0.30 23.51
C TRP A 1046 35.33 0.38 23.56
N TRP A 1047 36.31 -0.24 24.24
CA TRP A 1047 37.67 0.28 24.31
C TRP A 1047 38.42 0.21 22.98
N ASN A 1048 38.19 -0.82 22.16
CA ASN A 1048 38.74 -0.89 20.80
C ASN A 1048 38.26 0.27 19.93
N LEU A 1049 36.95 0.60 19.98
CA LEU A 1049 36.38 1.71 19.23
C LEU A 1049 36.90 3.06 19.74
N ARG A 1050 37.02 3.25 21.07
CA ARG A 1050 37.64 4.46 21.64
C ARG A 1050 39.11 4.61 21.22
N LEU A 1051 39.87 3.51 21.19
CA LEU A 1051 41.24 3.54 20.69
C LEU A 1051 41.30 3.86 19.19
N LYS A 1052 40.39 3.29 18.39
CA LYS A 1052 40.34 3.52 16.94
C LYS A 1052 39.96 4.96 16.57
N TYR A 1053 38.91 5.51 17.17
CA TYR A 1053 38.33 6.79 16.77
C TYR A 1053 38.81 7.97 17.61
N GLN A 1054 39.07 7.78 18.91
CA GLN A 1054 39.52 8.87 19.78
C GLN A 1054 41.02 8.82 20.13
N GLY A 1055 41.68 7.67 19.99
CA GLY A 1055 43.05 7.51 20.47
C GLY A 1055 43.16 7.60 21.99
N LEU A 1056 42.15 7.07 22.68
CA LEU A 1056 42.08 7.03 24.13
C LEU A 1056 42.22 5.60 24.65
N CYS A 1057 42.84 5.44 25.82
CA CYS A 1057 42.95 4.18 26.52
C CYS A 1057 42.39 4.26 27.95
N SER A 1058 42.07 3.10 28.51
CA SER A 1058 41.74 3.00 29.93
C SER A 1058 43.00 3.26 30.77
N PRO A 1059 42.91 4.01 31.87
CA PRO A 1059 44.06 4.23 32.74
C PRO A 1059 44.42 3.02 33.62
N VAL A 1060 43.53 2.03 33.73
CA VAL A 1060 43.71 0.78 34.48
C VAL A 1060 43.18 -0.40 33.65
N PRO A 1061 43.63 -1.65 33.91
CA PRO A 1061 43.04 -2.82 33.26
C PRO A 1061 41.53 -2.88 33.52
N ARG A 1062 40.74 -3.15 32.47
CA ARG A 1062 39.27 -3.34 32.54
C ARG A 1062 38.90 -4.69 31.95
N SER A 1063 38.06 -5.40 32.67
CA SER A 1063 37.43 -6.67 32.31
C SER A 1063 36.03 -6.43 31.72
N GLU A 1064 35.38 -7.49 31.27
CA GLU A 1064 33.99 -7.39 30.80
C GLU A 1064 33.00 -7.09 31.93
N ASP A 1065 33.30 -7.40 33.18
CA ASP A 1065 32.39 -7.17 34.31
C ASP A 1065 32.31 -5.69 34.71
N ASP A 1066 33.28 -4.89 34.26
CA ASP A 1066 33.31 -3.45 34.51
C ASP A 1066 32.23 -2.68 33.73
N PHE A 1067 31.86 -3.16 32.53
CA PHE A 1067 30.86 -2.57 31.64
C PHE A 1067 30.90 -1.03 31.59
N ASP A 1068 32.05 -0.48 31.19
CA ASP A 1068 32.29 0.96 31.10
C ASP A 1068 31.31 1.75 30.21
N PRO A 1069 30.73 1.23 29.11
CA PRO A 1069 29.69 1.96 28.40
C PRO A 1069 28.47 2.26 29.27
N GLY A 1070 28.10 1.37 30.21
CA GLY A 1070 26.98 1.58 31.14
C GLY A 1070 27.17 2.75 32.11
N ALA A 1071 28.41 3.23 32.28
CA ALA A 1071 28.71 4.42 33.08
C ALA A 1071 28.41 5.75 32.37
N LYS A 1072 27.68 5.70 31.25
CA LYS A 1072 27.20 6.85 30.49
C LYS A 1072 25.69 6.85 30.34
N PHE A 1073 25.01 7.93 30.77
CA PHE A 1073 23.54 8.07 30.83
C PHE A 1073 22.77 7.61 29.57
N HIS A 1074 23.32 7.80 28.38
CA HIS A 1074 22.64 7.46 27.11
C HIS A 1074 22.44 5.95 26.91
N ILE A 1075 23.23 5.12 27.60
CA ILE A 1075 23.07 3.66 27.66
C ILE A 1075 21.87 3.27 28.54
N PRO A 1076 21.85 3.57 29.86
CA PRO A 1076 20.75 3.20 30.74
C PRO A 1076 19.43 3.93 30.43
N ALA A 1077 19.48 5.17 29.91
CA ALA A 1077 18.28 5.93 29.53
C ALA A 1077 17.83 5.68 28.07
N ASN A 1078 18.58 4.87 27.31
CA ASN A 1078 18.31 4.56 25.91
C ASN A 1078 18.10 5.79 24.99
N VAL A 1079 18.92 6.82 25.15
CA VAL A 1079 18.85 8.03 24.31
C VAL A 1079 19.92 7.95 23.21
N PRO A 1080 19.57 8.01 21.90
CA PRO A 1080 20.54 8.09 20.80
C PRO A 1080 21.42 9.34 20.90
N TYR A 1081 22.68 9.23 20.50
CA TYR A 1081 23.63 10.35 20.57
C TYR A 1081 23.54 11.26 19.34
N ILE A 1082 23.37 10.65 18.18
CA ILE A 1082 22.99 11.31 16.95
C ILE A 1082 21.47 11.36 16.99
N SER A 1083 20.92 12.57 17.10
CA SER A 1083 19.49 12.85 17.21
C SER A 1083 19.15 14.05 16.31
N PRO A 1084 17.98 14.06 15.65
CA PRO A 1084 17.69 15.03 14.63
C PRO A 1084 17.24 16.39 15.20
N VAL A 1085 18.11 17.34 15.61
CA VAL A 1085 17.62 18.68 16.04
C VAL A 1085 18.50 19.88 15.63
N GLY A 1086 17.97 20.81 14.82
CA GLY A 1086 18.50 22.18 14.65
C GLY A 1086 18.13 22.96 13.37
N VAL A 1087 17.93 24.29 13.54
CA VAL A 1087 18.07 25.42 12.56
C VAL A 1087 16.83 26.06 11.92
N ARG A 1088 16.94 27.39 11.72
CA ARG A 1088 16.07 28.43 11.08
C ARG A 1088 14.55 28.28 11.25
N ARG A 1089 13.91 29.35 11.72
CA ARG A 1089 12.47 29.42 12.06
C ARG A 1089 11.53 28.77 11.02
N ASP A 1090 11.77 28.99 9.73
CA ASP A 1090 10.92 28.44 8.67
C ASP A 1090 11.14 26.93 8.43
N ALA A 1091 12.36 26.43 8.65
CA ALA A 1091 12.67 25.01 8.57
C ALA A 1091 12.25 24.25 9.85
N MET A 1092 12.32 24.88 11.03
CA MET A 1092 11.84 24.30 12.30
C MET A 1092 10.35 23.94 12.26
N LYS A 1093 9.53 24.71 11.53
CA LYS A 1093 8.09 24.46 11.39
C LYS A 1093 7.76 23.17 10.63
N LEU A 1094 8.69 22.65 9.83
CA LEU A 1094 8.49 21.43 9.06
C LEU A 1094 8.43 20.20 9.98
N GLY A 1095 9.18 20.19 11.09
CA GLY A 1095 9.32 19.00 11.92
C GLY A 1095 9.65 17.76 11.07
N PHE A 1096 8.96 16.63 11.32
CA PHE A 1096 9.10 15.42 10.50
C PHE A 1096 8.19 15.41 9.25
N SER A 1097 7.62 16.54 8.81
CA SER A 1097 6.64 16.57 7.69
C SER A 1097 7.29 16.37 6.31
N LYS A 1098 8.61 16.46 6.20
CA LYS A 1098 9.39 16.29 4.97
C LYS A 1098 10.63 15.42 5.21
N PRO A 1099 11.14 14.72 4.19
CA PRO A 1099 12.42 14.01 4.29
C PRO A 1099 13.56 14.96 4.64
N TRP A 1100 14.51 14.51 5.47
CA TRP A 1100 15.59 15.38 5.93
C TRP A 1100 16.48 15.97 4.81
N PRO A 1101 16.74 15.31 3.66
CA PRO A 1101 17.53 15.93 2.60
C PRO A 1101 16.81 17.13 1.97
N GLU A 1102 15.47 17.11 1.93
CA GLU A 1102 14.67 18.26 1.48
C GLU A 1102 14.71 19.40 2.50
N ALA A 1103 14.58 19.08 3.80
CA ALA A 1103 14.75 20.06 4.86
C ALA A 1103 16.16 20.68 4.83
N MET A 1104 17.19 19.86 4.61
CA MET A 1104 18.59 20.31 4.50
C MET A 1104 18.82 21.18 3.26
N GLN A 1105 18.19 20.84 2.13
CA GLN A 1105 18.20 21.63 0.91
C GLN A 1105 17.58 23.01 1.14
N LEU A 1106 16.49 23.09 1.91
CA LEU A 1106 15.85 24.36 2.28
C LEU A 1106 16.74 25.22 3.19
N ILE A 1107 17.47 24.59 4.13
CA ILE A 1107 18.31 25.28 5.11
C ILE A 1107 19.62 25.77 4.47
N THR A 1108 20.32 24.88 3.76
CA THR A 1108 21.71 25.10 3.32
C THR A 1108 21.87 25.25 1.82
N GLY A 1109 20.82 25.01 1.04
CA GLY A 1109 20.91 24.95 -0.42
C GLY A 1109 21.54 23.66 -0.95
N GLN A 1110 21.87 22.69 -0.09
CA GLN A 1110 22.38 21.38 -0.47
C GLN A 1110 21.62 20.26 0.29
N PRO A 1111 21.38 19.09 -0.35
CA PRO A 1111 20.64 18.01 0.29
C PRO A 1111 21.54 17.08 1.11
N ASN A 1112 22.87 17.19 0.96
CA ASN A 1112 23.85 16.29 1.57
C ASN A 1112 24.55 16.97 2.76
N MET A 1113 24.86 16.18 3.79
CA MET A 1113 25.73 16.63 4.89
C MET A 1113 27.18 16.82 4.40
N SER A 1114 27.84 17.88 4.86
CA SER A 1114 29.25 18.18 4.56
C SER A 1114 29.97 18.71 5.80
N ALA A 1115 31.20 18.24 6.02
CA ALA A 1115 32.07 18.78 7.08
C ALA A 1115 32.81 20.07 6.64
N GLU A 1116 32.64 20.52 5.39
CA GLU A 1116 33.39 21.64 4.80
C GLU A 1116 33.25 22.93 5.61
N ALA A 1117 32.03 23.30 6.01
CA ALA A 1117 31.79 24.50 6.80
C ALA A 1117 32.54 24.47 8.15
N LEU A 1118 32.58 23.30 8.80
CA LEU A 1118 33.31 23.11 10.06
C LEU A 1118 34.82 23.20 9.83
N MET A 1119 35.33 22.59 8.77
CA MET A 1119 36.75 22.64 8.41
C MET A 1119 37.21 24.07 8.06
N SER A 1120 36.37 24.84 7.35
CA SER A 1120 36.62 26.25 7.08
C SER A 1120 36.62 27.09 8.35
N TYR A 1121 35.68 26.85 9.28
CA TYR A 1121 35.62 27.56 10.56
C TYR A 1121 36.91 27.39 11.38
N PHE A 1122 37.44 26.17 11.45
CA PHE A 1122 38.67 25.87 12.19
C PHE A 1122 39.97 26.01 11.38
N GLU A 1123 39.92 26.49 10.14
CA GLU A 1123 41.12 26.62 9.28
C GLU A 1123 42.27 27.41 9.95
N PRO A 1124 42.03 28.55 10.64
CA PRO A 1124 43.11 29.27 11.32
C PRO A 1124 43.77 28.45 12.44
N LEU A 1125 42.96 27.74 13.24
CA LEU A 1125 43.45 26.87 14.31
C LEU A 1125 44.20 25.66 13.74
N MET A 1126 43.66 25.04 12.69
CA MET A 1126 44.29 23.92 12.00
C MET A 1126 45.68 24.30 11.50
N THR A 1127 45.80 25.45 10.84
CA THR A 1127 47.08 25.98 10.35
C THR A 1127 48.08 26.17 11.48
N TRP A 1128 47.61 26.73 12.61
CA TRP A 1128 48.44 26.92 13.80
C TRP A 1128 48.89 25.59 14.43
N LEU A 1129 47.96 24.65 14.62
CA LEU A 1129 48.24 23.32 15.19
C LEU A 1129 49.26 22.55 14.34
N VAL A 1130 49.11 22.54 13.02
CA VAL A 1130 50.06 21.87 12.10
C VAL A 1130 51.47 22.45 12.25
N LYS A 1131 51.58 23.77 12.33
CA LYS A 1131 52.86 24.46 12.51
C LYS A 1131 53.50 24.11 13.86
N GLU A 1132 52.73 24.15 14.94
CA GLU A 1132 53.23 23.90 16.30
C GLU A 1132 53.60 22.41 16.49
N ASN A 1133 52.77 21.49 15.99
CA ASN A 1133 53.07 20.05 16.01
C ASN A 1133 54.34 19.73 15.20
N THR A 1134 54.50 20.33 14.02
CA THR A 1134 55.69 20.13 13.18
C THR A 1134 56.95 20.67 13.88
N LYS A 1135 56.86 21.85 14.49
CA LYS A 1135 57.96 22.48 15.25
C LYS A 1135 58.42 21.61 16.42
N ASN A 1136 57.50 20.93 17.09
CA ASN A 1136 57.79 20.08 18.25
C ASN A 1136 58.11 18.62 17.86
N GLY A 1137 58.09 18.28 16.57
CA GLY A 1137 58.36 16.93 16.07
C GLY A 1137 57.31 15.91 16.50
N GLU A 1138 56.05 16.34 16.64
CA GLU A 1138 54.95 15.46 17.06
C GLU A 1138 54.63 14.40 16.02
N VAL A 1139 54.26 13.21 16.51
CA VAL A 1139 53.69 12.16 15.68
C VAL A 1139 52.17 12.34 15.65
N LEU A 1140 51.60 12.59 14.49
CA LEU A 1140 50.14 12.60 14.34
C LEU A 1140 49.59 11.18 14.51
N GLY A 1141 48.53 11.03 15.31
CA GLY A 1141 47.98 9.73 15.69
C GLY A 1141 48.83 9.01 16.75
N TRP A 1142 48.54 7.74 16.96
CA TRP A 1142 49.10 6.91 18.06
C TRP A 1142 49.60 5.56 17.53
N PRO A 1143 50.76 5.51 16.86
CA PRO A 1143 51.28 4.26 16.30
C PRO A 1143 51.63 3.21 17.35
N ASP A 1144 51.91 3.61 18.60
CA ASP A 1144 52.18 2.70 19.71
C ASP A 1144 50.85 2.31 20.39
N TYR A 1145 49.95 1.69 19.64
CA TYR A 1145 48.55 1.44 20.04
C TYR A 1145 48.40 0.48 21.23
N SER A 1146 49.41 -0.33 21.54
CA SER A 1146 49.44 -1.22 22.71
C SER A 1146 49.92 -0.55 24.00
N TRP A 1147 50.38 0.71 23.92
CA TRP A 1147 50.89 1.43 25.08
C TRP A 1147 49.76 1.79 26.06
N THR A 1148 49.97 1.50 27.33
CA THR A 1148 49.08 1.87 28.45
C THR A 1148 49.91 2.26 29.67
N PRO A 1149 49.38 3.07 30.61
CA PRO A 1149 50.13 3.48 31.81
C PRO A 1149 50.60 2.29 32.65
N TYR A 1150 49.77 1.25 32.77
CA TYR A 1150 50.09 0.06 33.59
C TYR A 1150 51.10 -0.89 32.92
N ALA A 1151 51.07 -1.03 31.57
CA ALA A 1151 52.08 -1.81 30.86
C ALA A 1151 53.48 -1.16 30.91
N ALA A 1152 53.55 0.17 30.96
CA ALA A 1152 54.81 0.91 31.10
C ALA A 1152 55.46 0.72 32.48
N THR A 1153 54.67 0.68 33.55
CA THR A 1153 55.14 0.36 34.92
C THR A 1153 55.66 -1.07 35.04
N GLU A 1154 55.03 -2.06 34.40
CA GLU A 1154 55.52 -3.44 34.39
C GLU A 1154 56.86 -3.59 33.64
N LEU A 1155 57.03 -2.85 32.54
CA LEU A 1155 58.29 -2.82 31.77
C LEU A 1155 59.43 -2.15 32.56
N HIS A 1156 59.14 -1.09 33.32
CA HIS A 1156 60.12 -0.41 34.17
C HIS A 1156 60.54 -1.24 35.39
N ALA A 1157 59.61 -1.98 36.01
CA ALA A 1157 59.91 -2.90 37.11
C ALA A 1157 60.83 -4.06 36.67
N ALA A 1158 60.72 -4.51 35.41
CA ALA A 1158 61.61 -5.52 34.85
C ALA A 1158 63.04 -4.99 34.56
N THR A 1159 63.21 -3.70 34.29
CA THR A 1159 64.53 -3.08 34.01
C THR A 1159 65.35 -2.73 35.25
N ASP A 1160 64.77 -2.73 36.46
CA ASP A 1160 65.46 -2.35 37.70
C ASP A 1160 66.13 -3.54 38.43
N THR A 1161 66.10 -4.71 37.79
CA THR A 1161 66.75 -5.94 38.26
C THR A 1161 68.04 -6.22 37.48
N THR A 1162 69.11 -6.60 38.19
CA THR A 1162 70.40 -6.99 37.61
C THR A 1162 70.76 -8.41 38.01
N ASP A 1163 71.34 -9.16 37.09
CA ASP A 1163 71.84 -10.51 37.36
C ASP A 1163 73.05 -10.47 38.31
N PHE A 1164 72.89 -11.05 39.50
CA PHE A 1164 73.95 -11.20 40.48
C PHE A 1164 74.06 -12.67 40.89
N LEU A 1165 75.13 -13.34 40.42
CA LEU A 1165 75.39 -14.78 40.62
C LEU A 1165 74.27 -15.70 40.10
N GLY A 1166 73.63 -15.36 38.97
CA GLY A 1166 72.60 -16.19 38.35
C GLY A 1166 71.21 -16.02 38.97
N MET A 1167 71.01 -15.01 39.81
CA MET A 1167 69.73 -14.63 40.40
C MET A 1167 69.38 -13.19 40.01
N SER A 1168 68.14 -12.96 39.55
CA SER A 1168 67.64 -11.62 39.27
C SER A 1168 67.25 -10.91 40.56
N VAL A 1169 68.02 -9.89 40.96
CA VAL A 1169 67.83 -9.13 42.20
C VAL A 1169 67.92 -7.62 41.95
N GLY A 1170 67.30 -6.82 42.81
CA GLY A 1170 67.34 -5.35 42.66
C GLY A 1170 68.77 -4.79 42.77
N THR A 1171 69.09 -3.76 42.01
CA THR A 1171 70.46 -3.16 41.92
C THR A 1171 71.08 -2.83 43.28
N LYS A 1172 70.29 -2.34 44.26
CA LYS A 1172 70.78 -2.06 45.62
C LYS A 1172 71.15 -3.32 46.41
N GLN A 1173 70.42 -4.43 46.21
CA GLN A 1173 70.73 -5.73 46.81
C GLN A 1173 71.96 -6.37 46.16
N ALA A 1174 72.11 -6.26 44.84
CA ALA A 1174 73.31 -6.70 44.13
C ALA A 1174 74.57 -5.96 44.62
N THR A 1175 74.45 -4.65 44.87
CA THR A 1175 75.56 -3.83 45.40
C THR A 1175 75.94 -4.25 46.82
N ALA A 1176 74.95 -4.51 47.69
CA ALA A 1176 75.21 -5.02 49.04
C ALA A 1176 75.86 -6.42 49.00
N GLY A 1177 75.39 -7.31 48.12
CA GLY A 1177 75.98 -8.62 47.89
C GLY A 1177 77.43 -8.55 47.41
N ALA A 1178 77.77 -7.61 46.53
CA ALA A 1178 79.13 -7.41 46.04
C ALA A 1178 80.10 -6.98 47.17
N TRP A 1179 79.65 -6.12 48.10
CA TRP A 1179 80.45 -5.74 49.27
C TRP A 1179 80.69 -6.90 50.24
N VAL A 1180 79.70 -7.79 50.42
CA VAL A 1180 79.85 -9.00 51.24
C VAL A 1180 80.84 -9.99 50.59
N LEU A 1181 80.77 -10.19 49.27
CA LEU A 1181 81.72 -11.03 48.55
C LEU A 1181 83.14 -10.45 48.58
N LEU A 1182 83.30 -9.13 48.48
CA LEU A 1182 84.59 -8.46 48.63
C LEU A 1182 85.18 -8.66 50.03
N ALA A 1183 84.35 -8.54 51.07
CA ALA A 1183 84.77 -8.80 52.44
C ALA A 1183 85.20 -10.27 52.63
N LEU A 1184 84.43 -11.22 52.08
CA LEU A 1184 84.79 -12.65 52.11
C LEU A 1184 86.08 -12.93 51.32
N ALA A 1185 86.25 -12.32 50.15
CA ALA A 1185 87.47 -12.47 49.34
C ALA A 1185 88.70 -11.92 50.06
N LEU A 1186 88.59 -10.79 50.75
CA LEU A 1186 89.66 -10.24 51.60
C LEU A 1186 89.98 -11.15 52.79
N VAL A 1187 88.97 -11.75 53.42
CA VAL A 1187 89.18 -12.76 54.48
C VAL A 1187 89.90 -13.99 53.92
N PHE A 1188 89.48 -14.52 52.76
CA PHE A 1188 90.15 -15.65 52.11
C PHE A 1188 91.57 -15.32 51.66
N LEU A 1189 91.83 -14.09 51.20
CA LEU A 1189 93.18 -13.62 50.88
C LEU A 1189 94.07 -13.60 52.12
N ILE A 1190 93.57 -13.07 53.24
CA ILE A 1190 94.30 -13.04 54.52
C ILE A 1190 94.55 -14.46 55.02
N VAL A 1191 93.57 -15.36 54.94
CA VAL A 1191 93.71 -16.78 55.30
C VAL A 1191 94.72 -17.49 54.40
N SER A 1192 94.73 -17.19 53.09
CA SER A 1192 95.67 -17.76 52.12
C SER A 1192 97.10 -17.24 52.34
N ILE A 1193 97.27 -15.96 52.67
CA ILE A 1193 98.55 -15.38 53.09
C ILE A 1193 99.01 -16.02 54.41
N PHE A 1194 98.12 -16.23 55.37
CA PHE A 1194 98.43 -16.89 56.65
C PHE A 1194 98.84 -18.37 56.45
N LEU A 1195 98.15 -19.10 55.57
CA LEU A 1195 98.52 -20.47 55.17
C LEU A 1195 99.84 -20.51 54.39
N GLY A 1196 100.08 -19.55 53.50
CA GLY A 1196 101.34 -19.38 52.79
C GLY A 1196 102.52 -19.10 53.72
N VAL A 1197 102.34 -18.22 54.71
CA VAL A 1197 103.33 -17.92 55.76
C VAL A 1197 103.56 -19.13 56.67
N LYS A 1198 102.51 -19.91 57.00
CA LYS A 1198 102.62 -21.15 57.81
C LYS A 1198 103.32 -22.30 57.05
N LEU A 1199 103.12 -22.41 55.73
CA LEU A 1199 103.82 -23.35 54.85
C LEU A 1199 105.30 -22.95 54.64
N PHE A 1200 105.60 -21.66 54.55
CA PHE A 1200 106.98 -21.16 54.44
C PHE A 1200 107.73 -21.20 55.79
N SER A 1201 107.04 -21.05 56.92
CA SER A 1201 107.63 -21.18 58.27
C SER A 1201 107.83 -22.64 58.71
N SER A 1202 107.07 -23.60 58.15
CA SER A 1202 107.23 -25.03 58.42
C SER A 1202 108.39 -25.70 57.66
N ARG A 1203 109.03 -25.01 56.69
CA ARG A 1203 110.23 -25.50 55.97
C ARG A 1203 111.56 -24.90 56.48
N ARG A 1204 111.53 -24.07 57.53
CA ARG A 1204 112.72 -23.42 58.13
C ARG A 1204 112.75 -23.56 59.66
N LYS A 1205 112.55 -24.78 60.21
CA LYS A 1205 112.95 -25.17 61.57
C LYS A 1205 112.69 -26.67 61.82
N ALA A 1206 113.50 -27.52 61.20
CA ALA A 1206 113.75 -28.87 61.69
C ALA A 1206 115.21 -29.23 61.43
N PHE A 1207 116.03 -28.98 62.47
CA PHE A 1207 117.33 -29.57 62.78
C PHE A 1207 118.56 -29.31 61.89
N LYS A 1208 119.49 -28.56 62.50
CA LYS A 1208 120.95 -28.71 62.40
C LYS A 1208 121.42 -29.40 63.70
N SER A 1209 122.52 -30.17 63.63
CA SER A 1209 123.36 -30.70 64.75
C SER A 1209 122.90 -32.05 65.33
N SER A 1210 123.71 -33.08 65.62
CA SER A 1210 125.16 -33.36 65.52
C SER A 1210 125.42 -34.88 65.68
N SER A 1211 126.60 -35.34 65.22
CA SER A 1211 127.45 -36.45 65.70
C SER A 1211 127.04 -37.94 65.58
N GLU A 1212 127.98 -38.67 64.95
CA GLU A 1212 128.45 -40.07 65.12
C GLU A 1212 127.66 -41.21 64.45
N MET A 1213 128.24 -41.94 63.47
CA MET A 1213 129.20 -43.08 63.59
C MET A 1213 128.55 -44.29 64.28
N GLU A 1214 128.67 -45.55 63.88
CA GLU A 1214 129.10 -46.26 62.68
C GLU A 1214 128.69 -47.74 62.89
N LEU A 1215 128.67 -48.54 61.81
CA LEU A 1215 128.88 -49.99 61.78
C LEU A 1215 127.81 -50.94 62.38
N LYS A 1216 126.84 -51.32 61.55
CA LYS A 1216 126.74 -52.69 61.00
C LYS A 1216 125.84 -52.75 59.77
#